data_AF-A0ABD3TXA8-F1
#
_entry.id   AF-A0ABD3TXA8-F1
#
_cell.length_a   1.000
_cell.length_b   1.000
_cell.length_c   1.000
_cell.angle_alpha   90.00
_cell.angle_beta   90.00
_cell.angle_gamma   90.00
#
_symmetry.space_group_name_H-M   'P 1'
#
loop_
_entity.id
_entity.type
_entity.pdbx_description
1 polymer ?
#
loop_
_entity_poly.entity_id
_entity_poly.type
_entity_poly.pdbx_seq_one_letter_code
_entity_poly.pdbx_strand_id
1 'polypeptide(L)'
;MATLNFVNYSGTTLHHWAGLYDGRYDKEDLVKRHLQGDSSDIADRIRTTDILVIDEIGMVSKKTFETLEYICRMIRNPFAVFGGIQVIASGDFKQLPPVPNYMHNDAGEFSFEAEIFKTVFPHHMRLNKVMRQKENDLIQAVNELCNGEPSKETEALLKGMGEPLSGDEPIVRIFGTNFDVDYYNQLFLDSADGIQRIYKAKDEGQKIYLQRSSVPKILVLKEGSPVILVRNISNSLLNGTRGVVHALPENGHPVINFVGKYVPLPLISFEVFDSQCNMVVATRIQYPVRLAYAITVHRAQGQSLDRLEIDCYSFFSPGQMGVSVGRATSKEGLRILNYNPKAARLKHPQGVYDIDSYVGVEQKEDISCCKVQNTPEMQWDDTMSHRIANADAEIKTETEGQECAKGTCCADTRSEDDGQAMIDKANQYISVRPSCSKQTDLVNCPFSLNAYINKLKLSNDKCLSVSPEARSRLLIAHTDSLYARVSAWMDKDLKTSASWSNVYKLAHAFLTSDEHINMCRILFQVEVISKEQNKFSSKLLMWLLEMKIQTIESDIKQKQAKGYHDIPVDLSTAADTLTPAAKGKIRYVAGACIHKIKDRLRQCVIRNTGRFDEESKFKRRVDYLKQQLLLKLRIEEAEIKTITNLPHSLCEIEYRQGKSRGLSHVRDDVFLFFVKLNSHIQSKLVEESFHLHGSNIHTYVKGTVCTNADLIASWLDLFHTDHIEGDLEVDDDIFAGYLIDLFEMVSGHFLKIAFVDSLKELKESIPRRKRQALRPKLQALNESRALKRKSGISTSFQCSICKRECVDNPPISTEYSIACDSCNLWFHFVCVGLTGNEEFIKQKDSVWKCQTCLMTTMKGKEIGKGKGKGKKSNI
;
A
#
# COMPACT_ATOMS: atom_id res chain seq x y z
N MET A 1 -6.74 -3.53 -21.37
CA MET A 1 -7.22 -2.85 -22.59
C MET A 1 -8.31 -1.87 -22.23
N ALA A 2 -8.19 -0.63 -22.67
CA ALA A 2 -9.29 0.32 -22.70
C ALA A 2 -10.22 0.00 -23.89
N THR A 3 -11.43 0.57 -23.91
CA THR A 3 -12.28 0.55 -25.10
C THR A 3 -12.28 1.96 -25.69
N LEU A 4 -11.74 2.14 -26.89
CA LEU A 4 -11.71 3.43 -27.57
C LEU A 4 -13.09 3.71 -28.19
N ASN A 5 -13.67 4.88 -27.89
CA ASN A 5 -14.84 5.38 -28.59
C ASN A 5 -14.38 5.90 -29.97
N PHE A 6 -14.38 5.03 -30.99
CA PHE A 6 -14.43 5.52 -32.37
C PHE A 6 -15.69 6.38 -32.52
N VAL A 7 -15.54 7.57 -33.10
CA VAL A 7 -16.63 8.54 -33.19
C VAL A 7 -17.83 7.89 -33.91
N ASN A 8 -18.95 7.81 -33.20
CA ASN A 8 -20.22 7.18 -33.60
C ASN A 8 -20.32 5.63 -33.60
N TYR A 9 -19.32 4.86 -33.14
CA TYR A 9 -19.41 3.39 -33.06
C TYR A 9 -19.10 2.82 -31.67
N SER A 10 -19.99 1.95 -31.19
CA SER A 10 -19.87 1.28 -29.88
C SER A 10 -18.97 0.05 -29.93
N GLY A 11 -17.67 0.25 -29.70
CA GLY A 11 -16.71 -0.85 -29.55
C GLY A 11 -16.95 -1.71 -28.29
N THR A 12 -16.23 -2.81 -28.19
CA THR A 12 -16.13 -3.61 -26.96
C THR A 12 -14.75 -4.25 -26.86
N THR A 13 -14.40 -4.85 -25.71
CA THR A 13 -13.09 -5.51 -25.59
C THR A 13 -13.07 -6.82 -26.39
N LEU A 14 -11.97 -7.09 -27.08
CA LEU A 14 -11.76 -8.30 -27.89
C LEU A 14 -12.06 -9.59 -27.11
N HIS A 15 -11.66 -9.62 -25.82
CA HIS A 15 -11.92 -10.73 -24.90
C HIS A 15 -13.42 -10.97 -24.61
N HIS A 16 -14.25 -9.92 -24.66
CA HIS A 16 -15.69 -10.03 -24.49
C HIS A 16 -16.38 -10.38 -25.81
N TRP A 17 -15.95 -9.79 -26.93
CA TRP A 17 -16.49 -10.09 -28.27
C TRP A 17 -16.37 -11.59 -28.60
N ALA A 18 -15.15 -12.14 -28.49
CA ALA A 18 -14.83 -13.54 -28.80
C ALA A 18 -14.91 -14.51 -27.61
N GLY A 19 -15.37 -14.08 -26.42
CA GLY A 19 -15.53 -15.00 -25.28
C GLY A 19 -14.23 -15.57 -24.70
N LEU A 20 -13.10 -14.87 -24.81
CA LEU A 20 -11.78 -15.34 -24.36
C LEU A 20 -11.58 -15.34 -22.83
N TYR A 21 -12.56 -14.83 -22.08
CA TYR A 21 -12.52 -14.59 -20.64
C TYR A 21 -11.28 -13.77 -20.21
N ASP A 22 -10.27 -14.41 -19.62
CA ASP A 22 -8.97 -13.85 -19.21
C ASP A 22 -7.78 -14.68 -19.74
N GLY A 23 -8.00 -15.45 -20.81
CA GLY A 23 -6.99 -16.29 -21.45
C GLY A 23 -6.70 -17.63 -20.75
N ARG A 24 -7.47 -17.99 -19.72
CA ARG A 24 -7.31 -19.25 -18.95
C ARG A 24 -7.57 -20.54 -19.72
N TYR A 25 -8.31 -20.47 -20.82
CA TYR A 25 -8.78 -21.62 -21.56
C TYR A 25 -7.98 -21.82 -22.84
N ASP A 26 -7.73 -23.07 -23.16
CA ASP A 26 -7.14 -23.44 -24.45
C ASP A 26 -8.21 -23.34 -25.56
N LYS A 27 -7.73 -23.06 -26.77
CA LYS A 27 -8.55 -22.67 -27.93
C LYS A 27 -9.57 -23.74 -28.33
N GLU A 28 -9.24 -25.02 -28.16
CA GLU A 28 -10.14 -26.16 -28.38
C GLU A 28 -11.31 -26.18 -27.37
N ASP A 29 -11.06 -25.81 -26.12
CA ASP A 29 -12.05 -25.78 -25.05
C ASP A 29 -12.93 -24.53 -25.07
N LEU A 30 -12.45 -23.44 -25.68
CA LEU A 30 -13.26 -22.28 -26.03
C LEU A 30 -14.23 -22.63 -27.17
N VAL A 31 -13.75 -23.26 -28.25
CA VAL A 31 -14.61 -23.73 -29.36
C VAL A 31 -15.70 -24.67 -28.85
N LYS A 32 -15.38 -25.66 -28.00
CA LYS A 32 -16.38 -26.54 -27.37
C LYS A 32 -17.45 -25.74 -26.63
N ARG A 33 -17.07 -24.82 -25.73
CA ARG A 33 -18.02 -24.00 -24.95
C ARG A 33 -18.90 -23.10 -25.81
N HIS A 34 -18.35 -22.48 -26.86
CA HIS A 34 -19.14 -21.62 -27.74
C HIS A 34 -20.13 -22.42 -28.61
N LEU A 35 -19.86 -23.71 -28.83
CA LEU A 35 -20.76 -24.64 -29.53
C LEU A 35 -21.68 -25.46 -28.60
N GLN A 36 -21.51 -25.40 -27.27
CA GLN A 36 -22.22 -26.23 -26.30
C GLN A 36 -22.72 -25.42 -25.09
N GLY A 37 -24.01 -25.07 -25.08
CA GLY A 37 -24.70 -24.45 -23.94
C GLY A 37 -24.89 -22.93 -24.03
N ASP A 38 -24.98 -22.27 -22.87
CA ASP A 38 -25.39 -20.86 -22.66
C ASP A 38 -24.44 -19.78 -23.23
N SER A 39 -23.72 -20.07 -24.31
CA SER A 39 -22.80 -19.18 -25.01
C SER A 39 -23.04 -19.12 -26.52
N SER A 40 -24.23 -19.54 -26.98
CA SER A 40 -24.74 -19.40 -28.35
C SER A 40 -24.44 -18.02 -28.94
N ASP A 41 -24.77 -16.97 -28.20
CA ASP A 41 -24.59 -15.56 -28.56
C ASP A 41 -23.15 -15.20 -28.97
N ILE A 42 -22.15 -15.98 -28.53
CA ILE A 42 -20.74 -15.79 -28.90
C ILE A 42 -20.48 -16.45 -30.26
N ALA A 43 -20.90 -17.71 -30.45
CA ALA A 43 -20.76 -18.39 -31.72
C ALA A 43 -21.58 -17.73 -32.84
N ASP A 44 -22.82 -17.31 -32.55
CA ASP A 44 -23.70 -16.65 -33.52
C ASP A 44 -23.20 -15.25 -33.89
N ARG A 45 -22.64 -14.50 -32.93
CA ARG A 45 -21.92 -13.25 -33.22
C ARG A 45 -20.71 -13.48 -34.13
N ILE A 46 -19.95 -14.56 -33.93
CA ILE A 46 -18.81 -14.91 -34.79
C ILE A 46 -19.30 -15.35 -36.19
N ARG A 47 -20.38 -16.13 -36.29
CA ARG A 47 -21.03 -16.54 -37.56
C ARG A 47 -21.58 -15.36 -38.36
N THR A 48 -22.07 -14.32 -37.69
CA THR A 48 -22.70 -13.14 -38.31
C THR A 48 -21.79 -11.93 -38.48
N THR A 49 -20.52 -12.00 -38.05
CA THR A 49 -19.55 -10.91 -38.25
C THR A 49 -18.84 -11.06 -39.60
N ASP A 50 -19.11 -10.15 -40.55
CA ASP A 50 -18.37 -10.12 -41.83
C ASP A 50 -17.04 -9.36 -41.71
N ILE A 51 -17.00 -8.30 -40.89
CA ILE A 51 -15.83 -7.44 -40.67
C ILE A 51 -15.54 -7.31 -39.18
N LEU A 52 -14.33 -7.68 -38.76
CA LEU A 52 -13.82 -7.51 -37.39
C LEU A 52 -12.77 -6.40 -37.34
N VAL A 53 -13.06 -5.31 -36.63
CA VAL A 53 -12.10 -4.22 -36.39
C VAL A 53 -11.43 -4.42 -35.02
N ILE A 54 -10.10 -4.47 -35.00
CA ILE A 54 -9.27 -4.61 -33.79
C ILE A 54 -8.42 -3.34 -33.64
N ASP A 55 -8.74 -2.51 -32.65
CA ASP A 55 -7.94 -1.33 -32.31
C ASP A 55 -6.98 -1.60 -31.13
N GLU A 56 -5.93 -0.80 -31.03
CA GLU A 56 -4.80 -0.97 -30.09
C GLU A 56 -4.17 -2.39 -30.14
N ILE A 57 -3.99 -2.96 -31.36
CA ILE A 57 -3.46 -4.32 -31.59
C ILE A 57 -2.07 -4.57 -30.97
N GLY A 58 -1.30 -3.51 -30.69
CA GLY A 58 -0.04 -3.56 -29.94
C GLY A 58 -0.17 -4.18 -28.54
N MET A 59 -1.35 -4.11 -27.91
CA MET A 59 -1.63 -4.77 -26.62
C MET A 59 -2.06 -6.25 -26.75
N VAL A 60 -2.30 -6.76 -27.96
CA VAL A 60 -2.79 -8.13 -28.19
C VAL A 60 -1.60 -9.07 -28.27
N SER A 61 -1.55 -10.06 -27.37
CA SER A 61 -0.48 -11.06 -27.36
C SER A 61 -0.62 -12.06 -28.51
N LYS A 62 0.52 -12.69 -28.89
CA LYS A 62 0.59 -13.84 -29.79
C LYS A 62 -0.44 -14.91 -29.44
N LYS A 63 -0.46 -15.39 -28.19
CA LYS A 63 -1.43 -16.39 -27.71
C LYS A 63 -2.87 -15.92 -27.93
N THR A 64 -3.19 -14.67 -27.59
CA THR A 64 -4.54 -14.10 -27.77
C THR A 64 -4.94 -14.08 -29.25
N PHE A 65 -4.03 -13.68 -30.13
CA PHE A 65 -4.28 -13.57 -31.57
C PHE A 65 -4.44 -14.95 -32.24
N GLU A 66 -3.56 -15.90 -31.93
CA GLU A 66 -3.67 -17.29 -32.43
C GLU A 66 -4.92 -18.02 -31.91
N THR A 67 -5.32 -17.74 -30.67
CA THR A 67 -6.57 -18.26 -30.09
C THR A 67 -7.79 -17.68 -30.81
N LEU A 68 -7.77 -16.39 -31.12
CA LEU A 68 -8.83 -15.69 -31.84
C LEU A 68 -9.01 -16.22 -33.28
N GLU A 69 -7.90 -16.37 -34.02
CA GLU A 69 -7.88 -16.96 -35.37
C GLU A 69 -8.55 -18.34 -35.35
N TYR A 70 -8.07 -19.21 -34.46
CA TYR A 70 -8.54 -20.58 -34.34
C TYR A 70 -10.03 -20.66 -34.02
N ILE A 71 -10.53 -19.86 -33.08
CA ILE A 71 -11.94 -19.84 -32.71
C ILE A 71 -12.80 -19.38 -33.89
N CYS A 72 -12.43 -18.30 -34.57
CA CYS A 72 -13.20 -17.79 -35.71
C CYS A 72 -13.22 -18.79 -36.88
N ARG A 73 -12.07 -19.42 -37.17
CA ARG A 73 -11.92 -20.46 -38.19
C ARG A 73 -12.72 -21.72 -37.87
N MET A 74 -12.67 -22.22 -36.64
CA MET A 74 -13.40 -23.43 -36.23
C MET A 74 -14.92 -23.22 -36.08
N ILE A 75 -15.40 -22.00 -35.81
CA ILE A 75 -16.84 -21.70 -35.68
C ILE A 75 -17.52 -21.39 -37.02
N ARG A 76 -16.78 -20.89 -38.03
CA ARG A 76 -17.32 -20.51 -39.35
C ARG A 76 -16.94 -21.50 -40.46
N ASN A 77 -15.65 -21.56 -40.80
CA ASN A 77 -15.12 -22.29 -41.95
C ASN A 77 -13.67 -22.70 -41.67
N PRO A 78 -13.38 -23.99 -41.40
CA PRO A 78 -12.06 -24.43 -40.95
C PRO A 78 -10.95 -24.28 -42.00
N PHE A 79 -11.31 -24.03 -43.27
CA PHE A 79 -10.40 -23.87 -44.40
C PHE A 79 -10.04 -22.41 -44.71
N ALA A 80 -10.75 -21.44 -44.12
CA ALA A 80 -10.52 -20.01 -44.33
C ALA A 80 -9.83 -19.38 -43.11
N VAL A 81 -8.82 -18.54 -43.33
CA VAL A 81 -8.17 -17.74 -42.28
C VAL A 81 -9.23 -16.91 -41.54
N PHE A 82 -9.22 -16.93 -40.20
CA PHE A 82 -10.26 -16.30 -39.38
C PHE A 82 -11.70 -16.75 -39.71
N GLY A 83 -11.88 -17.87 -40.41
CA GLY A 83 -13.20 -18.31 -40.88
C GLY A 83 -13.80 -17.45 -41.99
N GLY A 84 -12.97 -16.69 -42.70
CA GLY A 84 -13.41 -15.78 -43.78
C GLY A 84 -13.96 -14.43 -43.30
N ILE A 85 -13.72 -14.05 -42.04
CA ILE A 85 -13.99 -12.68 -41.56
C ILE A 85 -12.93 -11.74 -42.13
N GLN A 86 -13.32 -10.59 -42.66
CA GLN A 86 -12.37 -9.51 -42.97
C GLN A 86 -11.86 -8.90 -41.66
N VAL A 87 -10.57 -9.08 -41.34
CA VAL A 87 -9.95 -8.46 -40.16
C VAL A 87 -9.28 -7.14 -40.56
N ILE A 88 -9.59 -6.07 -39.82
CA ILE A 88 -8.96 -4.75 -39.95
C ILE A 88 -8.29 -4.43 -38.62
N ALA A 89 -6.98 -4.17 -38.63
CA ALA A 89 -6.21 -3.85 -37.43
C ALA A 89 -5.77 -2.38 -37.40
N SER A 90 -5.76 -1.81 -36.19
CA SER A 90 -5.26 -0.48 -35.84
C SER A 90 -4.44 -0.59 -34.56
N GLY A 91 -3.39 0.23 -34.45
CA GLY A 91 -2.54 0.30 -33.26
C GLY A 91 -1.09 0.64 -33.58
N ASP A 92 -0.28 0.70 -32.54
CA ASP A 92 1.13 1.07 -32.61
C ASP A 92 1.94 0.17 -31.68
N PHE A 93 2.82 -0.65 -32.25
CA PHE A 93 3.63 -1.61 -31.50
C PHE A 93 4.72 -0.93 -30.64
N LYS A 94 5.02 0.36 -30.87
CA LYS A 94 5.95 1.15 -30.05
C LYS A 94 5.29 1.72 -28.77
N GLN A 95 3.98 1.58 -28.63
CA GLN A 95 3.24 1.95 -27.42
C GLN A 95 3.32 0.83 -26.37
N LEU A 96 2.27 0.53 -25.61
CA LEU A 96 2.38 -0.49 -24.55
C LEU A 96 2.41 -1.91 -25.15
N PRO A 97 3.35 -2.77 -24.73
CA PRO A 97 3.37 -4.17 -25.14
C PRO A 97 2.19 -4.96 -24.52
N PRO A 98 1.92 -6.19 -24.99
CA PRO A 98 0.98 -7.09 -24.36
C PRO A 98 1.38 -7.37 -22.91
N VAL A 99 0.39 -7.45 -22.00
CA VAL A 99 0.65 -7.69 -20.57
C VAL A 99 0.82 -9.19 -20.32
N PRO A 100 2.01 -9.69 -19.90
CA PRO A 100 2.24 -11.12 -19.74
C PRO A 100 1.31 -11.77 -18.70
N ASN A 101 0.72 -12.92 -19.05
CA ASN A 101 -0.06 -13.74 -18.13
C ASN A 101 0.54 -15.14 -17.97
N TYR A 102 1.67 -15.20 -17.25
CA TYR A 102 2.41 -16.43 -16.93
C TYR A 102 1.59 -17.49 -16.18
N MET A 103 0.39 -17.18 -15.65
CA MET A 103 -0.50 -18.18 -15.05
C MET A 103 -1.17 -19.06 -16.12
N HIS A 104 -1.23 -18.61 -17.38
CA HIS A 104 -1.94 -19.25 -18.48
C HIS A 104 -1.03 -19.40 -19.73
N ASN A 105 0.27 -19.51 -19.50
CA ASN A 105 1.33 -19.64 -20.52
C ASN A 105 1.35 -18.52 -21.58
N ASP A 106 0.92 -17.30 -21.22
CA ASP A 106 1.10 -16.12 -22.07
C ASP A 106 2.35 -15.35 -21.61
N ALA A 107 3.38 -15.31 -22.46
CA ALA A 107 4.64 -14.62 -22.19
C ALA A 107 4.59 -13.10 -22.45
N GLY A 108 3.53 -12.60 -23.12
CA GLY A 108 3.43 -11.23 -23.61
C GLY A 108 4.13 -10.96 -24.95
N GLU A 109 4.46 -12.01 -25.72
CA GLU A 109 4.91 -11.91 -27.13
C GLU A 109 3.88 -11.14 -27.96
N PHE A 110 4.33 -10.36 -28.94
CA PHE A 110 3.46 -9.54 -29.78
C PHE A 110 2.65 -10.37 -30.79
N SER A 111 1.47 -9.88 -31.16
CA SER A 111 0.62 -10.50 -32.17
C SER A 111 1.32 -10.73 -33.53
N PHE A 112 2.27 -9.87 -33.93
CA PHE A 112 3.06 -10.06 -35.15
C PHE A 112 4.09 -11.20 -35.09
N GLU A 113 4.35 -11.77 -33.90
CA GLU A 113 5.20 -12.95 -33.72
C GLU A 113 4.44 -14.27 -33.95
N ALA A 114 3.14 -14.20 -34.28
CA ALA A 114 2.33 -15.34 -34.72
C ALA A 114 2.59 -15.65 -36.21
N GLU A 115 2.85 -16.91 -36.56
CA GLU A 115 3.18 -17.32 -37.94
C GLU A 115 2.09 -16.95 -38.96
N ILE A 116 0.83 -16.91 -38.51
CA ILE A 116 -0.34 -16.59 -39.32
C ILE A 116 -0.53 -15.09 -39.56
N PHE A 117 0.15 -14.21 -38.81
CA PHE A 117 -0.10 -12.75 -38.84
C PHE A 117 0.04 -12.15 -40.24
N LYS A 118 1.09 -12.52 -40.98
CA LYS A 118 1.30 -12.11 -42.40
C LYS A 118 0.18 -12.56 -43.35
N THR A 119 -0.48 -13.66 -43.02
CA THR A 119 -1.58 -14.24 -43.82
C THR A 119 -2.92 -13.56 -43.50
N VAL A 120 -3.09 -13.07 -42.27
CA VAL A 120 -4.24 -12.24 -41.86
C VAL A 120 -4.09 -10.81 -42.36
N PHE A 121 -2.86 -10.26 -42.32
CA PHE A 121 -2.54 -8.89 -42.70
C PHE A 121 -1.49 -8.83 -43.82
N PRO A 122 -1.82 -9.25 -45.06
CA PRO A 122 -0.91 -9.18 -46.20
C PRO A 122 -0.72 -7.75 -46.76
N HIS A 123 -1.36 -6.75 -46.15
CA HIS A 123 -1.37 -5.36 -46.61
C HIS A 123 -1.26 -4.40 -45.42
N HIS A 124 -0.17 -3.64 -45.36
CA HIS A 124 0.08 -2.63 -44.32
C HIS A 124 0.01 -1.21 -44.90
N MET A 125 -0.50 -0.26 -44.11
CA MET A 125 -0.58 1.17 -44.43
C MET A 125 -0.19 2.00 -43.20
N ARG A 126 0.72 2.97 -43.37
CA ARG A 126 1.30 3.75 -42.25
C ARG A 126 0.74 5.18 -42.22
N LEU A 127 0.19 5.60 -41.09
CA LEU A 127 -0.34 6.96 -40.89
C LEU A 127 0.77 7.90 -40.42
N ASN A 128 1.25 8.77 -41.32
CA ASN A 128 2.40 9.64 -41.06
C ASN A 128 2.07 11.02 -40.47
N LYS A 129 0.79 11.42 -40.40
CA LYS A 129 0.38 12.75 -39.92
C LYS A 129 -0.16 12.70 -38.49
N VAL A 130 0.58 13.31 -37.55
CA VAL A 130 0.09 13.54 -36.18
C VAL A 130 -1.01 14.61 -36.18
N MET A 131 -2.07 14.37 -35.41
CA MET A 131 -3.27 15.22 -35.33
C MET A 131 -3.64 15.65 -33.89
N ARG A 132 -2.94 15.14 -32.87
CA ARG A 132 -3.24 15.42 -31.44
C ARG A 132 -2.48 16.64 -30.94
N GLN A 133 -1.15 16.61 -31.04
CA GLN A 133 -0.26 17.74 -30.76
C GLN A 133 -0.08 18.60 -32.03
N LYS A 134 0.33 19.86 -31.86
CA LYS A 134 0.66 20.79 -32.96
C LYS A 134 2.13 21.21 -32.97
N GLU A 135 2.83 21.04 -31.84
CA GLU A 135 4.17 21.54 -31.60
C GLU A 135 5.22 20.48 -31.97
N ASN A 136 6.08 20.81 -32.94
CA ASN A 136 7.02 19.86 -33.54
C ASN A 136 8.00 19.23 -32.54
N ASP A 137 8.40 19.97 -31.51
CA ASP A 137 9.29 19.52 -30.44
C ASP A 137 8.61 18.51 -29.51
N LEU A 138 7.33 18.72 -29.16
CA LEU A 138 6.54 17.73 -28.41
C LEU A 138 6.28 16.47 -29.27
N ILE A 139 6.00 16.63 -30.57
CA ILE A 139 5.85 15.52 -31.51
C ILE A 139 7.14 14.71 -31.63
N GLN A 140 8.30 15.38 -31.75
CA GLN A 140 9.61 14.74 -31.77
C GLN A 140 9.88 13.98 -30.46
N ALA A 141 9.66 14.61 -29.31
CA ALA A 141 9.82 13.99 -28.00
C ALA A 141 8.98 12.72 -27.85
N VAL A 142 7.70 12.74 -28.24
CA VAL A 142 6.83 11.53 -28.20
C VAL A 142 7.41 10.40 -29.06
N ASN A 143 7.86 10.70 -30.28
CA ASN A 143 8.43 9.71 -31.18
C ASN A 143 9.76 9.11 -30.65
N GLU A 144 10.66 9.94 -30.13
CA GLU A 144 11.92 9.52 -29.52
C GLU A 144 11.70 8.64 -28.27
N LEU A 145 10.73 9.00 -27.43
CA LEU A 145 10.33 8.22 -26.25
C LEU A 145 9.69 6.87 -26.62
N CYS A 146 8.94 6.79 -27.71
CA CYS A 146 8.40 5.53 -28.25
C CYS A 146 9.51 4.64 -28.86
N ASN A 147 10.60 5.22 -29.38
CA ASN A 147 11.78 4.48 -29.84
C ASN A 147 12.72 4.06 -28.68
N GLY A 148 12.55 4.61 -27.47
CA GLY A 148 13.50 4.45 -26.38
C GLY A 148 14.84 5.17 -26.61
N GLU A 149 14.83 6.27 -27.38
CA GLU A 149 16.00 7.04 -27.81
C GLU A 149 15.82 8.56 -27.64
N PRO A 150 15.53 9.07 -26.42
CA PRO A 150 15.43 10.50 -26.16
C PRO A 150 16.75 11.23 -26.44
N SER A 151 16.68 12.25 -27.29
CA SER A 151 17.73 13.26 -27.48
C SER A 151 17.97 14.08 -26.20
N LYS A 152 19.08 14.82 -26.14
CA LYS A 152 19.37 15.70 -24.99
C LYS A 152 18.35 16.83 -24.90
N GLU A 153 17.85 17.23 -26.06
CA GLU A 153 16.86 18.26 -26.32
C GLU A 153 15.50 17.81 -25.77
N THR A 154 15.08 16.58 -26.07
CA THR A 154 13.91 15.92 -25.45
C THR A 154 14.06 15.78 -23.93
N GLU A 155 15.22 15.37 -23.43
CA GLU A 155 15.44 15.28 -21.98
C GLU A 155 15.41 16.65 -21.27
N ALA A 156 15.90 17.71 -21.93
CA ALA A 156 15.83 19.07 -21.41
C ALA A 156 14.38 19.60 -21.43
N LEU A 157 13.65 19.36 -22.52
CA LEU A 157 12.24 19.74 -22.67
C LEU A 157 11.38 19.12 -21.56
N LEU A 158 11.49 17.81 -21.34
CA LEU A 158 10.72 17.08 -20.32
C LEU A 158 11.08 17.50 -18.90
N LYS A 159 12.35 17.82 -18.62
CA LYS A 159 12.78 18.35 -17.31
C LYS A 159 12.31 19.80 -17.09
N GLY A 160 12.18 20.59 -18.15
CA GLY A 160 11.61 21.94 -18.11
C GLY A 160 10.10 21.97 -17.80
N MET A 161 9.40 20.83 -17.87
CA MET A 161 7.96 20.70 -17.61
C MET A 161 7.64 20.35 -16.13
N GLY A 162 8.53 20.64 -15.18
CA GLY A 162 8.29 20.36 -13.75
C GLY A 162 7.30 21.31 -13.05
N GLU A 163 7.12 22.51 -13.59
CA GLU A 163 6.32 23.59 -12.98
C GLU A 163 4.82 23.26 -12.87
N PRO A 164 4.11 23.75 -11.83
CA PRO A 164 2.66 23.56 -11.69
C PRO A 164 1.84 24.15 -12.85
N LEU A 165 0.85 23.39 -13.34
CA LEU A 165 -0.07 23.86 -14.38
C LEU A 165 -1.00 24.96 -13.85
N SER A 166 -1.02 26.12 -14.51
CA SER A 166 -1.74 27.31 -14.04
C SER A 166 -3.28 27.20 -14.15
N GLY A 167 -4.01 27.68 -13.13
CA GLY A 167 -5.48 27.75 -13.11
C GLY A 167 -6.21 26.47 -12.70
N ASP A 168 -7.46 26.61 -12.29
CA ASP A 168 -8.22 25.63 -11.47
C ASP A 168 -8.89 24.47 -12.25
N GLU A 169 -8.50 24.24 -13.51
CA GLU A 169 -9.13 23.22 -14.36
C GLU A 169 -8.72 21.78 -13.97
N PRO A 170 -9.60 20.76 -14.10
CA PRO A 170 -9.33 19.42 -13.57
C PRO A 170 -8.16 18.67 -14.26
N ILE A 171 -7.01 18.61 -13.58
CA ILE A 171 -5.82 17.86 -13.99
C ILE A 171 -6.00 16.36 -13.69
N VAL A 172 -5.54 15.50 -14.60
CA VAL A 172 -5.43 14.03 -14.37
C VAL A 172 -3.97 13.64 -14.18
N ARG A 173 -3.61 12.96 -13.06
CA ARG A 173 -2.26 12.43 -12.85
C ARG A 173 -2.12 10.99 -13.36
N ILE A 174 -1.09 10.72 -14.16
CA ILE A 174 -0.78 9.40 -14.73
C ILE A 174 0.35 8.75 -13.94
N PHE A 175 0.18 7.47 -13.57
CA PHE A 175 1.22 6.65 -12.94
C PHE A 175 1.41 5.30 -13.66
N GLY A 176 2.55 4.65 -13.45
CA GLY A 176 2.84 3.31 -13.95
C GLY A 176 2.08 2.19 -13.24
N THR A 177 1.76 2.34 -11.94
CA THR A 177 1.12 1.27 -11.14
C THR A 177 -0.24 1.67 -10.55
N ASN A 178 -1.13 0.67 -10.38
CA ASN A 178 -2.41 0.87 -9.69
C ASN A 178 -2.24 1.24 -8.20
N PHE A 179 -1.09 0.98 -7.57
CA PHE A 179 -0.88 1.31 -6.17
C PHE A 179 -0.76 2.82 -5.95
N ASP A 180 -0.02 3.50 -6.82
CA ASP A 180 0.17 4.95 -6.77
C ASP A 180 -1.12 5.68 -7.17
N VAL A 181 -1.81 5.16 -8.19
CA VAL A 181 -3.18 5.58 -8.56
C VAL A 181 -4.17 5.47 -7.40
N ASP A 182 -4.20 4.34 -6.69
CA ASP A 182 -5.14 4.12 -5.59
C ASP A 182 -4.80 5.00 -4.37
N TYR A 183 -3.52 5.22 -4.09
CA TYR A 183 -3.08 6.16 -3.06
C TYR A 183 -3.46 7.61 -3.39
N TYR A 184 -3.14 8.08 -4.60
CA TYR A 184 -3.39 9.45 -5.04
C TYR A 184 -4.88 9.77 -5.10
N ASN A 185 -5.69 8.87 -5.67
CA ASN A 185 -7.15 9.02 -5.66
C ASN A 185 -7.74 9.07 -4.24
N GLN A 186 -7.19 8.31 -3.30
CA GLN A 186 -7.62 8.35 -1.90
C GLN A 186 -7.18 9.66 -1.20
N LEU A 187 -5.98 10.17 -1.49
CA LEU A 187 -5.49 11.45 -0.99
C LEU A 187 -6.37 12.61 -1.45
N PHE A 188 -6.69 12.68 -2.75
CA PHE A 188 -7.55 13.71 -3.32
C PHE A 188 -9.02 13.58 -2.86
N LEU A 189 -9.53 12.37 -2.68
CA LEU A 189 -10.84 12.18 -2.04
C LEU A 189 -10.85 12.62 -0.57
N ASP A 190 -9.76 12.42 0.17
CA ASP A 190 -9.65 12.84 1.56
C ASP A 190 -9.58 14.38 1.69
N SER A 191 -8.97 15.09 0.73
CA SER A 191 -8.83 16.55 0.72
C SER A 191 -9.97 17.35 0.06
N ALA A 192 -10.65 16.80 -0.97
CA ALA A 192 -11.71 17.50 -1.70
C ALA A 192 -12.88 17.94 -0.79
N ASP A 193 -13.63 18.98 -1.17
CA ASP A 193 -14.83 19.39 -0.43
C ASP A 193 -16.03 18.44 -0.61
N GLY A 194 -17.02 18.55 0.28
CA GLY A 194 -18.29 17.83 0.18
C GLY A 194 -18.40 16.54 1.01
N ILE A 195 -19.61 16.01 1.09
CA ILE A 195 -19.98 14.89 1.97
C ILE A 195 -19.56 13.54 1.34
N GLN A 196 -18.84 12.72 2.09
CA GLN A 196 -18.50 11.36 1.68
C GLN A 196 -19.72 10.43 1.77
N ARG A 197 -20.07 9.77 0.66
CA ARG A 197 -21.02 8.63 0.65
C ARG A 197 -20.25 7.32 0.43
N ILE A 198 -20.59 6.29 1.20
CA ILE A 198 -19.81 5.05 1.34
C ILE A 198 -20.62 3.85 0.84
N TYR A 199 -20.22 3.29 -0.30
CA TYR A 199 -20.84 2.13 -0.93
C TYR A 199 -20.02 0.86 -0.67
N LYS A 200 -20.50 0.06 0.30
CA LYS A 200 -19.88 -1.22 0.69
C LYS A 200 -20.32 -2.33 -0.27
N ALA A 201 -19.36 -3.04 -0.85
CA ALA A 201 -19.64 -4.14 -1.76
C ALA A 201 -20.18 -5.40 -1.06
N LYS A 202 -21.03 -6.18 -1.76
CA LYS A 202 -21.43 -7.52 -1.34
C LYS A 202 -20.36 -8.52 -1.79
N ASP A 203 -19.55 -9.00 -0.85
CA ASP A 203 -18.49 -10.00 -1.09
C ASP A 203 -19.00 -11.43 -0.79
N GLU A 204 -19.02 -12.30 -1.80
CA GLU A 204 -19.45 -13.70 -1.75
C GLU A 204 -18.29 -14.66 -2.07
N GLY A 205 -18.41 -15.93 -1.64
CA GLY A 205 -17.35 -16.94 -1.80
C GLY A 205 -16.07 -16.66 -1.02
N GLN A 206 -14.94 -17.15 -1.53
CA GLN A 206 -13.61 -17.11 -0.90
C GLN A 206 -12.95 -15.72 -1.00
N LYS A 207 -13.30 -14.84 -0.05
CA LYS A 207 -12.97 -13.40 -0.02
C LYS A 207 -11.46 -13.05 -0.11
N ILE A 208 -10.55 -14.03 0.02
CA ILE A 208 -9.12 -13.85 -0.21
C ILE A 208 -8.80 -13.49 -1.68
N TYR A 209 -9.52 -14.09 -2.64
CA TYR A 209 -9.30 -13.84 -4.07
C TYR A 209 -9.83 -12.48 -4.53
N LEU A 210 -10.81 -11.90 -3.82
CA LEU A 210 -11.37 -10.57 -4.09
C LEU A 210 -10.40 -9.40 -3.84
N GLN A 211 -9.16 -9.68 -3.45
CA GLN A 211 -8.04 -8.73 -3.53
C GLN A 211 -7.65 -8.39 -4.98
N ARG A 212 -7.97 -9.28 -5.94
CA ARG A 212 -7.71 -9.08 -7.39
C ARG A 212 -8.87 -8.41 -8.15
N SER A 213 -9.98 -8.11 -7.48
CA SER A 213 -11.17 -7.53 -8.13
C SER A 213 -10.89 -6.13 -8.67
N SER A 214 -11.40 -5.83 -9.87
CA SER A 214 -11.24 -4.53 -10.53
C SER A 214 -11.99 -3.38 -9.85
N VAL A 215 -12.90 -3.68 -8.90
CA VAL A 215 -13.68 -2.73 -8.10
C VAL A 215 -13.33 -2.80 -6.61
N PRO A 216 -13.28 -1.64 -5.91
CA PRO A 216 -12.92 -1.60 -4.50
C PRO A 216 -14.03 -2.17 -3.62
N LYS A 217 -13.64 -2.82 -2.52
CA LYS A 217 -14.57 -3.36 -1.52
C LYS A 217 -15.42 -2.27 -0.85
N ILE A 218 -14.84 -1.09 -0.68
CA ILE A 218 -15.51 0.11 -0.19
C ILE A 218 -15.23 1.17 -1.24
N LEU A 219 -16.26 1.54 -2.01
CA LEU A 219 -16.22 2.68 -2.89
C LEU A 219 -16.69 3.89 -2.08
N VAL A 220 -15.92 4.98 -2.08
CA VAL A 220 -16.34 6.25 -1.47
C VAL A 220 -16.28 7.34 -2.52
N LEU A 221 -17.33 8.14 -2.58
CA LEU A 221 -17.51 9.22 -3.54
C LEU A 221 -17.87 10.51 -2.79
N LYS A 222 -17.50 11.63 -3.39
CA LYS A 222 -18.03 12.98 -3.13
C LYS A 222 -18.60 13.51 -4.46
N GLU A 223 -19.57 14.41 -4.40
CA GLU A 223 -20.04 15.12 -5.60
C GLU A 223 -18.88 15.94 -6.20
N GLY A 224 -18.88 16.12 -7.53
CA GLY A 224 -17.75 16.70 -8.26
C GLY A 224 -16.53 15.78 -8.44
N SER A 225 -16.45 14.61 -7.79
CA SER A 225 -15.32 13.70 -7.96
C SER A 225 -15.27 13.10 -9.38
N PRO A 226 -14.11 13.11 -10.08
CA PRO A 226 -13.93 12.41 -11.34
C PRO A 226 -13.91 10.89 -11.12
N VAL A 227 -14.54 10.16 -12.03
CA VAL A 227 -14.63 8.69 -12.04
C VAL A 227 -14.36 8.11 -13.43
N ILE A 228 -14.00 6.83 -13.46
CA ILE A 228 -13.80 6.06 -14.69
C ILE A 228 -14.55 4.73 -14.60
N LEU A 229 -15.27 4.36 -15.67
CA LEU A 229 -15.91 3.05 -15.78
C LEU A 229 -14.87 1.94 -15.88
N VAL A 230 -15.08 0.86 -15.12
CA VAL A 230 -14.24 -0.36 -15.17
C VAL A 230 -14.95 -1.57 -15.76
N ARG A 231 -16.18 -1.38 -16.26
CA ARG A 231 -16.98 -2.37 -17.00
C ARG A 231 -17.96 -1.64 -17.91
N ASN A 232 -18.34 -2.28 -19.01
CA ASN A 232 -19.38 -1.76 -19.91
C ASN A 232 -20.74 -1.81 -19.19
N ILE A 233 -21.53 -0.74 -19.31
CA ILE A 233 -22.92 -0.66 -18.83
C ILE A 233 -23.90 -0.71 -20.01
N SER A 234 -23.53 -0.08 -21.13
CA SER A 234 -24.29 -0.11 -22.38
C SER A 234 -23.34 0.14 -23.55
N ASN A 235 -23.84 -0.02 -24.78
CA ASN A 235 -23.11 0.28 -26.01
C ASN A 235 -22.51 1.71 -26.01
N SER A 236 -23.15 2.67 -25.32
CA SER A 236 -22.66 4.05 -25.17
C SER A 236 -21.75 4.32 -23.96
N LEU A 237 -21.53 3.32 -23.08
CA LEU A 237 -20.88 3.50 -21.77
C LEU A 237 -19.96 2.31 -21.49
N LEU A 238 -18.70 2.46 -21.89
CA LEU A 238 -17.72 1.37 -22.01
C LEU A 238 -16.60 1.50 -20.96
N ASN A 239 -15.90 0.40 -20.67
CA ASN A 239 -14.73 0.39 -19.77
C ASN A 239 -13.64 1.37 -20.28
N GLY A 240 -13.31 2.37 -19.46
CA GLY A 240 -12.44 3.49 -19.82
C GLY A 240 -13.17 4.84 -19.92
N THR A 241 -14.50 4.86 -20.08
CA THR A 241 -15.27 6.12 -20.15
C THR A 241 -15.12 6.90 -18.84
N ARG A 242 -14.65 8.15 -18.94
CA ARG A 242 -14.54 9.10 -17.82
C ARG A 242 -15.84 9.88 -17.63
N GLY A 243 -16.15 10.19 -16.38
CA GLY A 243 -17.29 11.04 -16.00
C GLY A 243 -17.05 11.73 -14.66
N VAL A 244 -18.01 12.53 -14.21
CA VAL A 244 -17.95 13.25 -12.92
C VAL A 244 -19.17 12.89 -12.09
N VAL A 245 -19.00 12.65 -10.79
CA VAL A 245 -20.11 12.42 -9.87
C VAL A 245 -21.00 13.66 -9.83
N HIS A 246 -22.24 13.53 -10.28
CA HIS A 246 -23.21 14.63 -10.32
C HIS A 246 -24.02 14.71 -9.02
N ALA A 247 -24.55 13.57 -8.55
CA ALA A 247 -25.39 13.51 -7.36
C ALA A 247 -25.21 12.17 -6.63
N LEU A 248 -25.26 12.20 -5.30
CA LEU A 248 -25.17 11.04 -4.42
C LEU A 248 -26.38 10.95 -3.47
N PRO A 249 -27.55 10.48 -3.96
CA PRO A 249 -28.78 10.38 -3.17
C PRO A 249 -28.62 9.53 -1.91
N GLU A 250 -29.32 9.89 -0.83
CA GLU A 250 -29.30 9.13 0.43
C GLU A 250 -29.79 7.69 0.25
N ASN A 251 -30.91 7.54 -0.45
CA ASN A 251 -31.59 6.28 -0.74
C ASN A 251 -31.67 6.09 -2.26
N GLY A 252 -30.53 5.79 -2.90
CA GLY A 252 -30.49 5.59 -4.34
C GLY A 252 -29.12 5.21 -4.89
N HIS A 253 -29.04 5.12 -6.22
CA HIS A 253 -27.80 4.89 -6.95
C HIS A 253 -27.04 6.20 -7.19
N PRO A 254 -25.69 6.20 -7.17
CA PRO A 254 -24.91 7.37 -7.51
C PRO A 254 -25.11 7.74 -8.99
N VAL A 255 -25.30 9.03 -9.27
CA VAL A 255 -25.52 9.57 -10.62
C VAL A 255 -24.24 10.20 -11.14
N ILE A 256 -23.78 9.75 -12.30
CA ILE A 256 -22.56 10.24 -12.96
C ILE A 256 -22.93 11.01 -14.22
N ASN A 257 -22.31 12.17 -14.42
CA ASN A 257 -22.32 12.90 -15.68
C ASN A 257 -21.21 12.37 -16.60
N PHE A 258 -21.59 11.65 -17.65
CA PHE A 258 -20.72 11.22 -18.73
C PHE A 258 -20.92 12.15 -19.94
N VAL A 259 -20.19 13.27 -19.97
CA VAL A 259 -20.18 14.25 -21.08
C VAL A 259 -21.60 14.72 -21.47
N GLY A 260 -22.34 15.25 -20.49
CA GLY A 260 -23.73 15.71 -20.62
C GLY A 260 -24.78 14.62 -20.39
N LYS A 261 -24.40 13.33 -20.44
CA LYS A 261 -25.31 12.20 -20.19
C LYS A 261 -25.29 11.83 -18.70
N TYR A 262 -26.37 12.17 -17.99
CA TYR A 262 -26.56 11.81 -16.59
C TYR A 262 -27.04 10.36 -16.45
N VAL A 263 -26.32 9.54 -15.69
CA VAL A 263 -26.54 8.08 -15.60
C VAL A 263 -26.51 7.62 -14.13
N PRO A 264 -27.62 7.08 -13.59
CA PRO A 264 -27.58 6.32 -12.34
C PRO A 264 -26.86 4.99 -12.56
N LEU A 265 -25.85 4.67 -11.75
CA LEU A 265 -25.06 3.46 -11.93
C LEU A 265 -25.80 2.20 -11.42
N PRO A 266 -25.86 1.09 -12.18
CA PRO A 266 -26.31 -0.19 -11.66
C PRO A 266 -25.22 -0.84 -10.78
N LEU A 267 -25.64 -1.73 -9.87
CA LEU A 267 -24.75 -2.69 -9.21
C LEU A 267 -24.46 -3.86 -10.16
N ILE A 268 -23.20 -4.30 -10.26
CA ILE A 268 -22.80 -5.41 -11.15
C ILE A 268 -21.93 -6.42 -10.40
N SER A 269 -22.07 -7.73 -10.71
CA SER A 269 -21.25 -8.82 -10.17
C SER A 269 -19.87 -8.90 -10.84
N PHE A 270 -18.80 -8.79 -10.05
CA PHE A 270 -17.42 -8.98 -10.48
C PHE A 270 -16.89 -10.30 -9.91
N GLU A 271 -16.97 -11.35 -10.72
CA GLU A 271 -16.47 -12.68 -10.38
C GLU A 271 -14.93 -12.75 -10.42
N VAL A 272 -14.38 -13.59 -9.56
CA VAL A 272 -12.98 -14.02 -9.59
C VAL A 272 -12.99 -15.54 -9.70
N PHE A 273 -12.51 -16.02 -10.85
CA PHE A 273 -12.34 -17.43 -11.16
C PHE A 273 -10.97 -17.93 -10.68
N ASP A 274 -10.90 -19.21 -10.34
CA ASP A 274 -9.65 -19.94 -10.14
C ASP A 274 -9.43 -20.90 -11.32
N SER A 275 -8.29 -20.80 -11.98
CA SER A 275 -7.92 -21.66 -13.11
C SER A 275 -7.52 -23.08 -12.68
N GLN A 276 -7.12 -23.28 -11.42
CA GLN A 276 -6.78 -24.62 -10.90
C GLN A 276 -8.04 -25.45 -10.62
N CYS A 277 -9.14 -24.79 -10.21
CA CYS A 277 -10.43 -25.43 -9.92
C CYS A 277 -11.48 -25.22 -11.03
N ASN A 278 -11.16 -24.48 -12.10
CA ASN A 278 -12.04 -24.15 -13.22
C ASN A 278 -13.44 -23.64 -12.79
N MET A 279 -13.49 -22.77 -11.77
CA MET A 279 -14.76 -22.30 -11.19
C MET A 279 -14.66 -20.87 -10.65
N VAL A 280 -15.80 -20.19 -10.50
CA VAL A 280 -15.89 -18.96 -9.70
C VAL A 280 -15.60 -19.31 -8.24
N VAL A 281 -14.52 -18.76 -7.68
CA VAL A 281 -14.18 -18.96 -6.26
C VAL A 281 -14.67 -17.83 -5.37
N ALA A 282 -14.92 -16.64 -5.92
CA ALA A 282 -15.50 -15.52 -5.19
C ALA A 282 -16.15 -14.49 -6.12
N THR A 283 -17.13 -13.74 -5.61
CA THR A 283 -17.83 -12.67 -6.36
C THR A 283 -17.91 -11.39 -5.54
N ARG A 284 -17.74 -10.23 -6.18
CA ARG A 284 -17.96 -8.90 -5.59
C ARG A 284 -19.06 -8.15 -6.33
N ILE A 285 -20.19 -7.86 -5.70
CA ILE A 285 -21.21 -6.98 -6.27
C ILE A 285 -20.95 -5.53 -5.81
N GLN A 286 -20.73 -4.62 -6.76
CA GLN A 286 -20.36 -3.22 -6.53
C GLN A 286 -20.70 -2.37 -7.77
N TYR A 287 -20.73 -1.04 -7.62
CA TYR A 287 -20.84 -0.12 -8.76
C TYR A 287 -19.60 -0.19 -9.68
N PRO A 288 -19.77 -0.13 -11.01
CA PRO A 288 -18.69 -0.37 -11.99
C PRO A 288 -17.75 0.83 -12.21
N VAL A 289 -17.42 1.58 -11.17
CA VAL A 289 -16.54 2.77 -11.24
C VAL A 289 -15.37 2.70 -10.26
N ARG A 290 -14.30 3.44 -10.60
CA ARG A 290 -13.26 3.90 -9.66
C ARG A 290 -13.12 5.42 -9.76
N LEU A 291 -12.50 6.03 -8.76
CA LEU A 291 -12.05 7.42 -8.85
C LEU A 291 -11.01 7.58 -9.97
N ALA A 292 -10.93 8.80 -10.53
CA ALA A 292 -10.09 9.14 -11.67
C ALA A 292 -9.41 10.52 -11.58
N TYR A 293 -9.06 10.96 -10.36
CA TYR A 293 -8.06 12.02 -10.16
C TYR A 293 -6.69 11.56 -10.68
N ALA A 294 -6.41 10.26 -10.53
CA ALA A 294 -5.32 9.57 -11.21
C ALA A 294 -5.79 8.31 -11.95
N ILE A 295 -5.04 7.95 -13.00
CA ILE A 295 -5.21 6.72 -13.79
C ILE A 295 -3.85 6.10 -14.12
N THR A 296 -3.82 4.83 -14.53
CA THR A 296 -2.58 4.19 -15.01
C THR A 296 -2.32 4.50 -16.48
N VAL A 297 -1.07 4.42 -16.93
CA VAL A 297 -0.70 4.53 -18.37
C VAL A 297 -1.59 3.61 -19.24
N HIS A 298 -1.77 2.36 -18.81
CA HIS A 298 -2.62 1.33 -19.42
C HIS A 298 -4.12 1.66 -19.50
N ARG A 299 -4.59 2.68 -18.76
CA ARG A 299 -5.95 3.23 -18.85
C ARG A 299 -6.00 4.56 -19.61
N ALA A 300 -4.88 5.29 -19.68
CA ALA A 300 -4.75 6.54 -20.42
C ALA A 300 -4.54 6.33 -21.93
N GLN A 301 -3.95 5.20 -22.34
CA GLN A 301 -3.82 4.80 -23.75
C GLN A 301 -5.16 4.91 -24.51
N GLY A 302 -5.09 5.24 -25.80
CA GLY A 302 -6.22 5.69 -26.62
C GLY A 302 -6.71 7.13 -26.36
N GLN A 303 -6.65 7.64 -25.12
CA GLN A 303 -7.22 8.96 -24.78
C GLN A 303 -6.37 10.13 -25.31
N SER A 304 -7.00 11.30 -25.47
CA SER A 304 -6.36 12.61 -25.50
C SER A 304 -6.71 13.35 -24.20
N LEU A 305 -5.77 14.10 -23.63
CA LEU A 305 -5.92 14.80 -22.36
C LEU A 305 -5.36 16.23 -22.50
N ASP A 306 -6.20 17.22 -22.28
CA ASP A 306 -5.81 18.63 -22.42
C ASP A 306 -5.00 19.15 -21.23
N ARG A 307 -5.21 18.58 -20.04
CA ARG A 307 -4.45 18.88 -18.82
C ARG A 307 -4.10 17.62 -18.06
N LEU A 308 -2.80 17.34 -17.92
CA LEU A 308 -2.30 16.14 -17.25
C LEU A 308 -0.94 16.35 -16.56
N GLU A 309 -0.75 15.56 -15.52
CA GLU A 309 0.53 15.35 -14.86
C GLU A 309 1.00 13.92 -15.08
N ILE A 310 2.30 13.69 -15.24
CA ILE A 310 2.88 12.36 -15.43
C ILE A 310 3.94 12.11 -14.37
N ASP A 311 3.69 11.19 -13.43
CA ASP A 311 4.72 10.70 -12.52
C ASP A 311 5.47 9.54 -13.17
N CYS A 312 6.71 9.83 -13.58
CA CYS A 312 7.55 8.91 -14.35
C CYS A 312 8.29 7.91 -13.46
N TYR A 313 8.35 8.13 -12.14
CA TYR A 313 9.13 7.29 -11.23
C TYR A 313 8.67 5.83 -11.31
N SER A 314 7.36 5.65 -11.35
CA SER A 314 6.68 4.36 -11.31
C SER A 314 6.71 3.57 -12.65
N PHE A 315 7.42 4.03 -13.67
CA PHE A 315 7.45 3.42 -15.01
C PHE A 315 8.54 2.33 -15.11
N PHE A 316 8.23 1.24 -15.83
CA PHE A 316 9.01 0.00 -15.81
C PHE A 316 8.99 -0.81 -17.13
N SER A 317 8.29 -0.35 -18.16
CA SER A 317 8.11 -1.07 -19.43
C SER A 317 8.37 -0.17 -20.64
N PRO A 318 8.88 -0.70 -21.76
CA PRO A 318 8.95 0.02 -23.04
C PRO A 318 7.64 0.70 -23.42
N GLY A 319 7.74 1.80 -24.17
CA GLY A 319 6.60 2.60 -24.62
C GLY A 319 5.85 3.38 -23.53
N GLN A 320 5.96 3.06 -22.24
CA GLN A 320 5.20 3.75 -21.18
C GLN A 320 5.43 5.27 -21.17
N MET A 321 6.68 5.71 -21.37
CA MET A 321 7.02 7.14 -21.38
C MET A 321 6.38 7.87 -22.57
N GLY A 322 6.56 7.34 -23.79
CA GLY A 322 5.99 7.90 -25.02
C GLY A 322 4.46 7.84 -25.07
N VAL A 323 3.84 6.77 -24.56
CA VAL A 323 2.39 6.66 -24.41
C VAL A 323 1.85 7.76 -23.51
N SER A 324 2.45 7.97 -22.35
CA SER A 324 2.00 8.98 -21.38
C SER A 324 2.13 10.40 -21.90
N VAL A 325 3.31 10.79 -22.40
CA VAL A 325 3.54 12.13 -22.99
C VAL A 325 2.63 12.32 -24.22
N GLY A 326 2.50 11.29 -25.04
CA GLY A 326 1.64 11.28 -26.23
C GLY A 326 0.13 11.37 -25.97
N ARG A 327 -0.32 11.44 -24.70
CA ARG A 327 -1.71 11.79 -24.35
C ARG A 327 -1.98 13.29 -24.35
N ALA A 328 -0.96 14.11 -24.13
CA ALA A 328 -1.07 15.57 -24.11
C ALA A 328 -1.58 16.12 -25.46
N THR A 329 -2.42 17.16 -25.45
CA THR A 329 -2.79 17.90 -26.66
C THR A 329 -1.93 19.15 -26.89
N SER A 330 -1.22 19.61 -25.86
CA SER A 330 -0.28 20.75 -25.88
C SER A 330 0.81 20.61 -24.82
N LYS A 331 1.89 21.39 -24.92
CA LYS A 331 2.92 21.52 -23.88
C LYS A 331 2.43 22.28 -22.66
N GLU A 332 1.61 23.31 -22.86
CA GLU A 332 1.05 24.17 -21.79
C GLU A 332 0.10 23.39 -20.86
N GLY A 333 -0.47 22.28 -21.34
CA GLY A 333 -1.28 21.34 -20.57
C GLY A 333 -0.53 20.18 -19.92
N LEU A 334 0.80 20.10 -20.07
CA LEU A 334 1.60 18.92 -19.68
C LEU A 334 2.63 19.25 -18.60
N ARG A 335 2.54 18.55 -17.47
CA ARG A 335 3.54 18.58 -16.39
C ARG A 335 4.18 17.21 -16.16
N ILE A 336 5.50 17.19 -16.01
CA ILE A 336 6.34 16.01 -15.82
C ILE A 336 6.86 15.99 -14.38
N LEU A 337 6.54 14.94 -13.63
CA LEU A 337 6.99 14.72 -12.26
C LEU A 337 7.92 13.52 -12.19
N ASN A 338 8.96 13.62 -11.35
CA ASN A 338 9.92 12.55 -11.08
C ASN A 338 10.46 11.88 -12.36
N TYR A 339 10.91 12.68 -13.35
CA TYR A 339 11.36 12.20 -14.65
C TYR A 339 12.36 11.03 -14.52
N ASN A 340 12.11 9.96 -15.28
CA ASN A 340 12.86 8.71 -15.19
C ASN A 340 13.65 8.48 -16.49
N PRO A 341 14.95 8.84 -16.54
CA PRO A 341 15.77 8.75 -17.75
C PRO A 341 15.95 7.32 -18.28
N LYS A 342 15.77 6.32 -17.41
CA LYS A 342 15.80 4.91 -17.82
C LYS A 342 14.49 4.47 -18.45
N ALA A 343 13.34 4.80 -17.86
CA ALA A 343 12.04 4.48 -18.44
C ALA A 343 11.87 5.10 -19.84
N ALA A 344 12.40 6.31 -20.04
CA ALA A 344 12.50 6.98 -21.34
C ALA A 344 13.39 6.25 -22.37
N ARG A 345 14.29 5.35 -21.93
CA ARG A 345 15.24 4.58 -22.75
C ARG A 345 14.91 3.07 -22.81
N LEU A 346 13.74 2.64 -22.31
CA LEU A 346 13.32 1.24 -22.38
C LEU A 346 12.88 0.90 -23.81
N LYS A 347 13.69 0.08 -24.49
CA LYS A 347 13.44 -0.36 -25.87
C LYS A 347 12.62 -1.64 -25.95
N HIS A 348 11.78 -1.70 -26.99
CA HIS A 348 11.11 -2.91 -27.47
C HIS A 348 12.09 -3.87 -28.20
N PRO A 349 11.69 -5.14 -28.42
CA PRO A 349 12.39 -6.06 -29.33
C PRO A 349 12.48 -5.50 -30.76
N GLN A 350 13.52 -5.86 -31.51
CA GLN A 350 13.84 -5.22 -32.79
C GLN A 350 12.70 -5.26 -33.83
N GLY A 351 11.90 -6.33 -33.86
CA GLY A 351 10.75 -6.48 -34.78
C GLY A 351 9.65 -5.42 -34.60
N VAL A 352 9.60 -4.73 -33.47
CA VAL A 352 8.67 -3.59 -33.25
C VAL A 352 9.03 -2.36 -34.09
N TYR A 353 10.31 -2.16 -34.39
CA TYR A 353 10.77 -0.96 -35.12
C TYR A 353 10.70 -1.12 -36.63
N ASP A 354 10.73 -2.35 -37.13
CA ASP A 354 10.68 -2.71 -38.55
C ASP A 354 9.79 -3.94 -38.77
N ILE A 355 8.52 -3.81 -38.40
CA ILE A 355 7.51 -4.86 -38.51
C ILE A 355 7.31 -5.31 -39.97
N ASP A 356 7.42 -4.39 -40.93
CA ASP A 356 7.20 -4.67 -42.35
C ASP A 356 8.29 -5.62 -42.89
N SER A 357 9.57 -5.35 -42.61
CA SER A 357 10.65 -6.29 -42.93
C SER A 357 10.63 -7.56 -42.08
N TYR A 358 10.18 -7.49 -40.82
CA TYR A 358 10.16 -8.65 -39.91
C TYR A 358 9.08 -9.68 -40.30
N VAL A 359 7.91 -9.19 -40.71
CA VAL A 359 6.76 -10.00 -41.14
C VAL A 359 6.86 -10.39 -42.62
N GLY A 360 7.64 -9.65 -43.40
CA GLY A 360 7.90 -9.89 -44.83
C GLY A 360 6.79 -9.39 -45.74
N VAL A 361 6.26 -8.18 -45.45
CA VAL A 361 5.10 -7.58 -46.11
C VAL A 361 5.46 -6.19 -46.66
N GLU A 362 5.16 -5.95 -47.93
CA GLU A 362 5.33 -4.62 -48.55
C GLU A 362 4.20 -3.67 -48.13
N GLN A 363 4.56 -2.40 -47.84
CA GLN A 363 3.57 -1.35 -47.62
C GLN A 363 2.84 -1.01 -48.93
N LYS A 364 1.55 -0.70 -48.84
CA LYS A 364 0.76 -0.23 -49.98
C LYS A 364 0.21 1.17 -49.74
N GLU A 365 0.36 2.03 -50.75
CA GLU A 365 -0.27 3.36 -50.77
C GLU A 365 -1.78 3.28 -51.08
N ASP A 366 -2.21 2.23 -51.80
CA ASP A 366 -3.62 1.91 -52.03
C ASP A 366 -3.96 0.48 -51.58
N ILE A 367 -5.00 0.38 -50.75
CA ILE A 367 -5.59 -0.87 -50.22
C ILE A 367 -6.98 -1.13 -50.83
N SER A 368 -7.28 -0.58 -52.00
CA SER A 368 -8.52 -0.84 -52.75
C SER A 368 -8.78 -2.33 -53.00
N CYS A 369 -7.73 -3.14 -53.15
CA CYS A 369 -7.79 -4.60 -53.23
C CYS A 369 -8.35 -5.28 -51.95
N CYS A 370 -8.43 -4.56 -50.83
CA CYS A 370 -9.05 -5.03 -49.58
C CYS A 370 -10.55 -4.71 -49.50
N LYS A 371 -11.15 -4.04 -50.48
CA LYS A 371 -12.60 -3.88 -50.53
C LYS A 371 -13.24 -5.22 -50.83
N VAL A 372 -14.30 -5.58 -50.10
CA VAL A 372 -15.08 -6.80 -50.37
C VAL A 372 -15.58 -6.76 -51.81
N GLN A 373 -15.02 -7.63 -52.65
CA GLN A 373 -15.60 -7.95 -53.95
C GLN A 373 -16.73 -8.95 -53.69
N ASN A 374 -17.91 -8.72 -54.29
CA ASN A 374 -19.08 -9.58 -54.09
C ASN A 374 -18.75 -11.03 -54.45
N THR A 375 -18.61 -11.90 -53.45
CA THR A 375 -18.46 -13.34 -53.65
C THR A 375 -19.78 -13.91 -54.19
N PRO A 376 -19.78 -14.68 -55.29
CA PRO A 376 -20.99 -15.33 -55.79
C PRO A 376 -21.61 -16.27 -54.75
N GLU A 377 -22.94 -16.37 -54.74
CA GLU A 377 -23.66 -17.27 -53.85
C GLU A 377 -23.29 -18.73 -54.14
N MET A 378 -22.68 -19.39 -53.15
CA MET A 378 -22.39 -20.82 -53.20
C MET A 378 -23.59 -21.59 -52.64
N GLN A 379 -24.37 -22.23 -53.51
CA GLN A 379 -25.52 -23.04 -53.10
C GLN A 379 -25.09 -24.28 -52.29
N TRP A 380 -25.86 -24.62 -51.26
CA TRP A 380 -25.70 -25.82 -50.44
C TRP A 380 -26.90 -26.76 -50.60
N ASP A 381 -26.67 -28.06 -50.42
CA ASP A 381 -27.64 -29.14 -50.66
C ASP A 381 -28.15 -29.76 -49.34
N ASP A 382 -29.43 -30.13 -49.30
CA ASP A 382 -30.25 -30.18 -48.09
C ASP A 382 -30.41 -31.62 -47.53
N THR A 383 -29.28 -32.26 -47.17
CA THR A 383 -29.26 -33.68 -46.76
C THR A 383 -28.77 -33.99 -45.34
N MET A 384 -28.43 -32.97 -44.54
CA MET A 384 -27.90 -33.16 -43.17
C MET A 384 -28.96 -33.08 -42.05
N SER A 385 -30.17 -32.62 -42.36
CA SER A 385 -31.24 -32.30 -41.39
C SER A 385 -31.94 -33.53 -40.75
N HIS A 386 -31.54 -34.76 -41.11
CA HIS A 386 -32.34 -35.98 -40.86
C HIS A 386 -31.81 -36.93 -39.77
N ARG A 387 -30.78 -36.57 -38.99
CA ARG A 387 -30.12 -37.50 -38.04
C ARG A 387 -29.97 -37.05 -36.58
N ILE A 388 -30.53 -35.90 -36.18
CA ILE A 388 -30.59 -35.47 -34.76
C ILE A 388 -32.03 -35.09 -34.39
N ALA A 389 -32.95 -36.04 -34.61
CA ALA A 389 -34.37 -35.91 -34.29
C ALA A 389 -34.94 -37.27 -33.85
N ASN A 390 -34.28 -37.92 -32.88
CA ASN A 390 -34.76 -39.11 -32.15
C ASN A 390 -33.84 -39.41 -30.95
N ALA A 391 -33.97 -38.62 -29.88
CA ALA A 391 -33.51 -38.92 -28.53
C ALA A 391 -34.35 -38.10 -27.53
N ASP A 392 -34.63 -38.69 -26.37
CA ASP A 392 -35.15 -38.04 -25.16
C ASP A 392 -36.50 -37.28 -25.29
N ALA A 393 -37.49 -37.98 -25.83
CA ALA A 393 -38.87 -37.87 -25.32
C ALA A 393 -39.15 -39.08 -24.40
N GLU A 394 -40.04 -38.90 -23.41
CA GLU A 394 -40.29 -39.80 -22.27
C GLU A 394 -39.10 -39.80 -21.27
N ILE A 395 -39.27 -39.65 -19.95
CA ILE A 395 -40.40 -39.97 -19.07
C ILE A 395 -40.78 -38.80 -18.14
N LYS A 396 -42.09 -38.54 -17.99
CA LYS A 396 -42.78 -37.97 -16.80
C LYS A 396 -43.61 -39.12 -16.19
N THR A 397 -44.16 -39.10 -14.97
CA THR A 397 -44.49 -38.08 -13.94
C THR A 397 -43.69 -38.35 -12.63
N GLU A 398 -44.05 -38.08 -11.36
CA GLU A 398 -45.21 -37.53 -10.59
C GLU A 398 -44.62 -36.93 -9.26
N THR A 399 -45.28 -36.50 -8.18
CA THR A 399 -46.65 -36.54 -7.61
C THR A 399 -46.92 -35.24 -6.79
N GLU A 400 -48.15 -35.01 -6.33
CA GLU A 400 -48.59 -33.76 -5.66
C GLU A 400 -48.94 -33.91 -4.16
N GLY A 401 -49.14 -32.77 -3.46
CA GLY A 401 -49.79 -32.67 -2.14
C GLY A 401 -48.85 -32.36 -0.94
N GLN A 402 -49.30 -31.73 0.16
CA GLN A 402 -50.61 -31.12 0.47
C GLN A 402 -50.48 -30.08 1.62
N GLU A 403 -51.52 -29.27 1.87
CA GLU A 403 -51.53 -28.18 2.87
C GLU A 403 -51.70 -28.64 4.35
N CYS A 404 -51.38 -27.76 5.31
CA CYS A 404 -52.14 -27.63 6.56
C CYS A 404 -51.99 -26.24 7.22
N ALA A 405 -52.98 -25.80 7.99
CA ALA A 405 -53.02 -24.52 8.71
C ALA A 405 -53.84 -24.61 10.03
N LYS A 406 -53.84 -23.52 10.82
CA LYS A 406 -54.39 -23.34 12.21
C LYS A 406 -53.44 -23.82 13.32
N GLY A 407 -53.33 -23.16 14.49
CA GLY A 407 -53.88 -21.86 14.92
C GLY A 407 -53.64 -21.57 16.43
N THR A 408 -53.90 -20.32 16.87
CA THR A 408 -54.51 -19.85 18.17
C THR A 408 -54.30 -20.60 19.51
N CYS A 409 -54.22 -19.96 20.70
CA CYS A 409 -54.29 -18.53 21.10
C CYS A 409 -53.71 -18.27 22.52
N CYS A 410 -53.68 -16.98 22.91
CA CYS A 410 -53.81 -16.42 24.28
C CYS A 410 -52.59 -16.57 25.23
N ALA A 411 -52.06 -15.51 25.90
CA ALA A 411 -52.58 -14.52 26.89
C ALA A 411 -52.28 -14.97 28.36
N ASP A 412 -52.11 -14.13 29.40
CA ASP A 412 -52.61 -12.77 29.65
C ASP A 412 -51.75 -11.96 30.67
N THR A 413 -51.74 -10.61 30.56
CA THR A 413 -51.54 -9.55 31.62
C THR A 413 -50.33 -9.58 32.59
N ARG A 414 -49.78 -8.49 33.17
CA ARG A 414 -49.94 -7.01 33.16
C ARG A 414 -48.55 -6.40 33.56
N SER A 415 -48.24 -5.12 33.81
CA SER A 415 -48.89 -3.78 34.02
C SER A 415 -47.89 -2.68 33.51
N GLU A 416 -48.10 -1.36 33.40
CA GLU A 416 -48.98 -0.33 34.03
C GLU A 416 -48.60 0.03 35.48
N ASP A 417 -48.37 1.27 35.95
CA ASP A 417 -48.09 2.63 35.40
C ASP A 417 -47.19 3.35 36.46
N ASP A 418 -46.59 4.55 36.35
CA ASP A 418 -46.59 5.71 35.40
C ASP A 418 -45.10 6.22 35.29
N GLY A 419 -44.65 7.47 35.04
CA GLY A 419 -45.34 8.77 34.89
C GLY A 419 -44.45 10.02 34.69
N GLN A 420 -45.12 11.17 34.66
CA GLN A 420 -44.63 12.50 34.24
C GLN A 420 -43.99 13.35 35.37
N ALA A 421 -42.71 13.74 35.23
CA ALA A 421 -42.08 14.77 36.07
C ALA A 421 -40.92 15.55 35.38
N MET A 422 -41.11 15.92 34.11
CA MET A 422 -40.33 17.02 33.53
C MET A 422 -40.84 18.34 34.14
N ILE A 423 -39.93 19.26 34.51
CA ILE A 423 -40.22 20.51 35.25
C ILE A 423 -40.55 20.27 36.74
N ASP A 424 -39.51 20.14 37.58
CA ASP A 424 -39.33 20.98 38.79
C ASP A 424 -38.10 20.58 39.63
N LYS A 425 -36.93 21.18 39.29
CA LYS A 425 -35.87 21.68 40.22
C LYS A 425 -34.65 22.20 39.46
N ALA A 426 -34.89 23.22 38.62
CA ALA A 426 -33.91 24.30 38.57
C ALA A 426 -33.86 24.99 39.94
N ASN A 427 -32.71 25.57 40.30
CA ASN A 427 -32.44 26.25 41.56
C ASN A 427 -32.40 25.35 42.82
N GLN A 428 -31.20 24.95 43.24
CA GLN A 428 -30.77 25.29 44.60
C GLN A 428 -29.22 25.36 44.74
N TYR A 429 -28.79 26.47 45.34
CA TYR A 429 -27.47 26.81 45.91
C TYR A 429 -26.21 26.95 45.03
N ILE A 430 -25.89 28.23 44.82
CA ILE A 430 -24.58 28.83 44.51
C ILE A 430 -23.63 28.74 45.73
N SER A 431 -22.33 28.99 45.51
CA SER A 431 -21.13 28.90 46.40
C SER A 431 -20.38 27.57 46.24
N VAL A 432 -19.04 27.53 46.21
CA VAL A 432 -18.03 28.30 46.96
C VAL A 432 -16.92 28.92 46.06
N ARG A 433 -16.28 30.02 46.52
CA ARG A 433 -15.10 30.67 45.91
C ARG A 433 -13.80 30.35 46.71
N PRO A 434 -12.59 30.67 46.20
CA PRO A 434 -11.51 29.68 46.06
C PRO A 434 -10.59 29.50 47.29
N SER A 435 -9.91 28.35 47.35
CA SER A 435 -8.75 28.12 48.22
C SER A 435 -7.73 27.13 47.62
N CYS A 436 -6.72 27.64 46.90
CA CYS A 436 -5.44 26.93 46.76
C CYS A 436 -4.28 27.92 46.65
N SER A 437 -3.72 28.28 47.80
CA SER A 437 -2.60 29.21 47.92
C SER A 437 -1.27 28.47 47.77
N LYS A 438 -0.72 28.47 46.55
CA LYS A 438 0.74 28.37 46.33
C LYS A 438 1.13 29.35 45.22
N GLN A 439 1.89 30.37 45.58
CA GLN A 439 2.65 31.13 44.60
C GLN A 439 3.74 30.21 44.03
N THR A 440 3.60 29.83 42.77
CA THR A 440 4.73 29.42 41.94
C THR A 440 5.34 30.68 41.34
N ASP A 441 6.66 30.78 41.31
CA ASP A 441 7.37 31.94 40.77
C ASP A 441 6.92 32.25 39.33
N LEU A 442 6.58 33.52 39.06
CA LEU A 442 6.06 33.95 37.76
C LEU A 442 7.19 33.97 36.73
N VAL A 443 7.32 32.85 36.01
CA VAL A 443 8.19 32.73 34.84
C VAL A 443 7.56 33.50 33.68
N ASN A 444 7.83 34.81 33.62
CA ASN A 444 7.38 35.69 32.53
C ASN A 444 7.81 35.12 31.17
N CYS A 445 6.90 35.12 30.20
CA CYS A 445 7.18 34.69 28.85
C CYS A 445 8.07 35.71 28.12
N PRO A 446 9.22 35.32 27.56
CA PRO A 446 10.11 36.23 26.82
C PRO A 446 9.59 36.55 25.40
N PHE A 447 8.55 35.86 24.93
CA PHE A 447 8.07 35.96 23.56
C PHE A 447 6.93 37.00 23.43
N SER A 448 7.04 37.90 22.45
CA SER A 448 6.04 38.95 22.24
C SER A 448 4.68 38.37 21.81
N LEU A 449 3.68 38.50 22.67
CA LEU A 449 2.31 38.03 22.39
C LEU A 449 1.68 38.72 21.16
N ASN A 450 2.12 39.93 20.84
CA ASN A 450 1.72 40.65 19.62
C ASN A 450 2.21 39.94 18.34
N ALA A 451 3.38 39.27 18.39
CA ALA A 451 3.88 38.49 17.24
C ALA A 451 2.99 37.26 16.98
N TYR A 452 2.52 36.59 18.02
CA TYR A 452 1.56 35.46 17.90
C TYR A 452 0.20 35.91 17.36
N ILE A 453 -0.35 37.02 17.87
CA ILE A 453 -1.62 37.59 17.39
C ILE A 453 -1.53 37.90 15.89
N ASN A 454 -0.44 38.52 15.45
CA ASN A 454 -0.19 38.82 14.04
C ASN A 454 -0.03 37.55 13.18
N LYS A 455 0.67 36.51 13.66
CA LYS A 455 0.88 35.23 12.95
C LYS A 455 -0.45 34.51 12.62
N LEU A 456 -1.54 34.79 13.35
CA LEU A 456 -2.83 34.10 13.21
C LEU A 456 -3.94 34.85 12.44
N LYS A 457 -3.73 36.11 12.03
CA LYS A 457 -4.77 36.94 11.34
C LYS A 457 -6.14 36.95 12.04
N LEU A 458 -6.17 36.90 13.37
CA LEU A 458 -7.42 36.90 14.14
C LEU A 458 -8.06 38.29 14.13
N SER A 459 -9.27 38.41 13.57
CA SER A 459 -10.11 39.60 13.73
C SER A 459 -10.38 39.84 15.22
N ASN A 460 -10.16 41.07 15.69
CA ASN A 460 -10.15 41.36 17.13
C ASN A 460 -11.50 41.10 17.85
N ASP A 461 -12.63 41.10 17.14
CA ASP A 461 -13.92 41.40 17.77
C ASP A 461 -14.75 40.19 18.24
N LYS A 462 -14.29 38.95 18.06
CA LYS A 462 -15.14 37.74 18.23
C LYS A 462 -14.90 36.83 19.44
N CYS A 463 -13.91 37.11 20.31
CA CYS A 463 -13.53 36.14 21.37
C CYS A 463 -13.61 36.63 22.81
N LEU A 464 -13.69 37.94 23.09
CA LEU A 464 -13.58 38.50 24.45
C LEU A 464 -14.44 39.75 24.64
N SER A 465 -15.47 39.67 25.48
CA SER A 465 -16.36 40.77 25.88
C SER A 465 -15.85 41.52 27.12
N VAL A 466 -14.63 42.05 27.05
CA VAL A 466 -13.94 42.72 28.17
C VAL A 466 -13.13 43.93 27.64
N SER A 467 -12.82 44.93 28.47
CA SER A 467 -12.06 46.12 28.02
C SER A 467 -10.68 45.75 27.44
N PRO A 468 -10.11 46.56 26.51
CA PRO A 468 -8.82 46.26 25.89
C PRO A 468 -7.67 46.05 26.88
N GLU A 469 -7.63 46.79 27.99
CA GLU A 469 -6.61 46.67 29.03
C GLU A 469 -6.80 45.39 29.85
N ALA A 470 -8.04 45.06 30.22
CA ALA A 470 -8.37 43.84 30.96
C ALA A 470 -8.08 42.59 30.12
N ARG A 471 -8.49 42.61 28.84
CA ARG A 471 -8.19 41.62 27.82
C ARG A 471 -6.68 41.37 27.69
N SER A 472 -5.89 42.43 27.58
CA SER A 472 -4.42 42.32 27.44
C SER A 472 -3.78 41.68 28.67
N ARG A 473 -4.18 42.07 29.90
CA ARG A 473 -3.66 41.49 31.15
C ARG A 473 -4.01 40.01 31.30
N LEU A 474 -5.23 39.60 30.94
CA LEU A 474 -5.66 38.19 30.98
C LEU A 474 -4.92 37.35 29.94
N LEU A 475 -4.72 37.88 28.72
CA LEU A 475 -3.95 37.19 27.67
C LEU A 475 -2.49 36.96 28.08
N ILE A 476 -1.85 37.96 28.69
CA ILE A 476 -0.47 37.86 29.21
C ILE A 476 -0.39 36.81 30.32
N ALA A 477 -1.20 36.92 31.38
CA ALA A 477 -1.16 35.98 32.51
C ALA A 477 -1.43 34.51 32.11
N HIS A 478 -2.30 34.28 31.12
CA HIS A 478 -2.51 32.94 30.54
C HIS A 478 -1.31 32.47 29.72
N THR A 479 -0.68 33.36 28.95
CA THR A 479 0.55 33.07 28.19
C THR A 479 1.72 32.69 29.11
N ASP A 480 1.92 33.43 30.21
CA ASP A 480 2.93 33.13 31.22
C ASP A 480 2.68 31.78 31.89
N SER A 481 1.43 31.49 32.26
CA SER A 481 1.04 30.20 32.87
C SER A 481 1.27 29.00 31.93
N LEU A 482 1.00 29.16 30.64
CA LEU A 482 1.32 28.15 29.62
C LEU A 482 2.85 28.02 29.42
N TYR A 483 3.58 29.13 29.36
CA TYR A 483 5.04 29.13 29.14
C TYR A 483 5.82 28.52 30.31
N ALA A 484 5.38 28.74 31.55
CA ALA A 484 5.93 28.10 32.74
C ALA A 484 5.77 26.56 32.67
N ARG A 485 4.62 26.07 32.20
CA ARG A 485 4.36 24.62 32.00
C ARG A 485 5.21 24.03 30.88
N VAL A 486 5.31 24.72 29.73
CA VAL A 486 6.18 24.31 28.61
C VAL A 486 7.63 24.20 29.05
N SER A 487 8.14 25.18 29.81
CA SER A 487 9.50 25.13 30.37
C SER A 487 9.67 23.94 31.32
N ALA A 488 8.75 23.75 32.29
CA ALA A 488 8.79 22.62 33.22
C ALA A 488 8.64 21.22 32.58
N TRP A 489 8.17 21.14 31.32
CA TRP A 489 8.20 19.92 30.52
C TRP A 489 9.53 19.73 29.77
N MET A 490 10.15 20.81 29.32
CA MET A 490 11.38 20.79 28.50
C MET A 490 12.68 20.80 29.30
N ASP A 491 12.70 21.29 30.54
CA ASP A 491 13.89 21.29 31.41
C ASP A 491 14.30 19.86 31.88
N LYS A 492 13.61 18.81 31.40
CA LYS A 492 13.84 17.39 31.69
C LYS A 492 14.70 16.72 30.64
N ASP A 493 15.99 17.03 30.65
CA ASP A 493 17.12 16.33 29.99
C ASP A 493 16.77 15.62 28.66
N LEU A 494 16.47 16.40 27.62
CA LEU A 494 15.85 15.98 26.35
C LEU A 494 16.75 15.17 25.39
N LYS A 495 17.53 14.22 25.92
CA LYS A 495 18.56 13.46 25.19
C LYS A 495 18.05 12.33 24.29
N THR A 496 16.73 12.11 24.17
CA THR A 496 16.17 10.95 23.42
C THR A 496 14.83 11.23 22.73
N SER A 497 14.54 10.49 21.66
CA SER A 497 13.19 10.45 21.05
C SER A 497 12.08 10.10 22.06
N ALA A 498 12.38 9.24 23.05
CA ALA A 498 11.47 8.93 24.14
C ALA A 498 11.13 10.15 25.03
N SER A 499 12.09 11.04 25.29
CA SER A 499 11.86 12.29 26.04
C SER A 499 10.97 13.27 25.25
N TRP A 500 11.18 13.45 23.95
CA TRP A 500 10.31 14.26 23.09
C TRP A 500 8.88 13.70 23.00
N SER A 501 8.74 12.39 22.83
CA SER A 501 7.44 11.71 22.89
C SER A 501 6.72 11.93 24.23
N ASN A 502 7.46 12.13 25.32
CA ASN A 502 6.89 12.43 26.64
C ASN A 502 6.39 13.88 26.73
N VAL A 503 7.11 14.86 26.16
CA VAL A 503 6.66 16.27 26.12
C VAL A 503 5.32 16.39 25.38
N TYR A 504 5.16 15.76 24.21
CA TYR A 504 3.89 15.79 23.48
C TYR A 504 2.74 15.08 24.23
N LYS A 505 3.04 14.00 24.98
CA LYS A 505 2.04 13.34 25.85
C LYS A 505 1.60 14.23 27.01
N LEU A 506 2.53 14.95 27.64
CA LEU A 506 2.24 15.90 28.71
C LEU A 506 1.40 17.08 28.19
N ALA A 507 1.75 17.63 27.03
CA ALA A 507 0.97 18.67 26.37
C ALA A 507 -0.46 18.20 26.03
N HIS A 508 -0.62 17.02 25.43
CA HIS A 508 -1.95 16.47 25.12
C HIS A 508 -2.76 16.20 26.38
N ALA A 509 -2.17 15.55 27.41
CA ALA A 509 -2.87 15.25 28.66
C ALA A 509 -3.36 16.53 29.37
N PHE A 510 -2.54 17.59 29.33
CA PHE A 510 -2.90 18.90 29.84
C PHE A 510 -4.02 19.56 29.02
N LEU A 511 -3.97 19.56 27.68
CA LEU A 511 -5.06 20.11 26.85
C LEU A 511 -6.41 19.42 27.10
N THR A 512 -6.40 18.14 27.49
CA THR A 512 -7.60 17.37 27.88
C THR A 512 -7.97 17.48 29.36
N SER A 513 -7.32 18.32 30.16
CA SER A 513 -7.55 18.42 31.62
C SER A 513 -8.56 19.49 32.02
N ASP A 514 -9.28 19.24 33.12
CA ASP A 514 -10.14 20.23 33.78
C ASP A 514 -9.39 21.51 34.19
N GLU A 515 -8.07 21.40 34.40
CA GLU A 515 -7.19 22.53 34.70
C GLU A 515 -7.03 23.45 33.49
N HIS A 516 -6.76 22.91 32.30
CA HIS A 516 -6.72 23.70 31.06
C HIS A 516 -8.09 24.28 30.71
N ILE A 517 -9.17 23.50 30.89
CA ILE A 517 -10.55 23.95 30.72
C ILE A 517 -10.82 25.14 31.66
N ASN A 518 -10.48 25.05 32.94
CA ASN A 518 -10.71 26.15 33.88
C ASN A 518 -9.84 27.39 33.59
N MET A 519 -8.60 27.24 33.12
CA MET A 519 -7.83 28.40 32.64
C MET A 519 -8.46 29.05 31.39
N CYS A 520 -9.00 28.26 30.46
CA CYS A 520 -9.75 28.80 29.32
C CYS A 520 -11.04 29.52 29.75
N ARG A 521 -11.79 28.98 30.72
CA ARG A 521 -12.96 29.65 31.31
C ARG A 521 -12.59 31.00 31.93
N ILE A 522 -11.48 31.08 32.65
CA ILE A 522 -10.97 32.32 33.25
C ILE A 522 -10.51 33.32 32.18
N LEU A 523 -9.76 32.87 31.18
CA LEU A 523 -9.30 33.68 30.05
C LEU A 523 -10.47 34.31 29.29
N PHE A 524 -11.46 33.50 28.94
CA PHE A 524 -12.59 33.90 28.08
C PHE A 524 -13.81 34.45 28.84
N GLN A 525 -13.83 34.33 30.18
CA GLN A 525 -14.95 34.71 31.04
C GLN A 525 -16.28 34.01 30.67
N VAL A 526 -16.21 32.72 30.32
CA VAL A 526 -17.36 31.88 29.94
C VAL A 526 -17.43 30.60 30.77
N GLU A 527 -18.64 30.11 31.06
CA GLU A 527 -18.86 28.83 31.75
C GLU A 527 -18.66 27.62 30.83
N VAL A 528 -18.97 27.78 29.54
CA VAL A 528 -18.84 26.77 28.48
C VAL A 528 -17.93 27.32 27.39
N ILE A 529 -16.84 26.59 27.09
CA ILE A 529 -15.84 26.99 26.10
C ILE A 529 -16.30 26.57 24.71
N SER A 530 -16.35 27.50 23.76
CA SER A 530 -16.61 27.17 22.35
C SER A 530 -15.45 26.39 21.71
N LYS A 531 -15.75 25.68 20.62
CA LYS A 531 -14.74 24.96 19.81
C LYS A 531 -13.62 25.89 19.31
N GLU A 532 -13.94 27.16 19.09
CA GLU A 532 -13.00 28.19 18.60
C GLU A 532 -12.09 28.71 19.72
N GLN A 533 -12.64 28.99 20.90
CA GLN A 533 -11.89 29.37 22.10
C GLN A 533 -10.91 28.27 22.55
N ASN A 534 -11.34 27.01 22.53
CA ASN A 534 -10.45 25.88 22.81
C ASN A 534 -9.33 25.76 21.73
N LYS A 535 -9.69 25.91 20.45
CA LYS A 535 -8.72 25.93 19.33
C LYS A 535 -7.71 27.09 19.44
N PHE A 536 -8.09 28.25 19.97
CA PHE A 536 -7.18 29.36 20.26
C PHE A 536 -6.16 29.00 21.36
N SER A 537 -6.64 28.49 22.51
CA SER A 537 -5.78 28.15 23.65
C SER A 537 -4.83 26.99 23.30
N SER A 538 -5.32 25.99 22.56
CA SER A 538 -4.52 24.90 22.01
C SER A 538 -3.42 25.40 21.06
N LYS A 539 -3.74 26.33 20.15
CA LYS A 539 -2.74 26.97 19.25
C LYS A 539 -1.70 27.77 20.03
N LEU A 540 -2.09 28.46 21.10
CA LEU A 540 -1.18 29.29 21.90
C LEU A 540 -0.17 28.41 22.64
N LEU A 541 -0.61 27.28 23.22
CA LEU A 541 0.29 26.30 23.82
C LEU A 541 1.27 25.75 22.77
N MET A 542 0.78 25.34 21.59
CA MET A 542 1.64 24.80 20.52
C MET A 542 2.66 25.82 20.01
N TRP A 543 2.30 27.10 19.90
CA TRP A 543 3.25 28.16 19.55
C TRP A 543 4.29 28.40 20.66
N LEU A 544 3.91 28.34 21.94
CA LEU A 544 4.87 28.44 23.04
C LEU A 544 5.85 27.25 23.08
N LEU A 545 5.40 26.05 22.67
CA LEU A 545 6.30 24.92 22.37
C LEU A 545 7.23 25.23 21.20
N GLU A 546 6.71 25.72 20.06
CA GLU A 546 7.48 26.11 18.86
C GLU A 546 8.61 27.09 19.21
N MET A 547 8.31 28.19 19.89
CA MET A 547 9.29 29.22 20.26
C MET A 547 10.32 28.73 21.28
N LYS A 548 9.93 27.85 22.23
CA LYS A 548 10.87 27.25 23.19
C LYS A 548 11.81 26.24 22.52
N ILE A 549 11.32 25.46 21.54
CA ILE A 549 12.13 24.57 20.71
C ILE A 549 13.17 25.38 19.91
N GLN A 550 12.74 26.42 19.20
CA GLN A 550 13.65 27.31 18.45
C GLN A 550 14.69 27.99 19.35
N THR A 551 14.34 28.29 20.60
CA THR A 551 15.29 28.81 21.59
C THR A 551 16.34 27.75 21.98
N ILE A 552 15.90 26.52 22.27
CA ILE A 552 16.79 25.39 22.59
C ILE A 552 17.69 25.05 21.40
N GLU A 553 17.17 25.10 20.17
CA GLU A 553 17.95 24.95 18.95
C GLU A 553 18.97 26.06 18.74
N SER A 554 18.61 27.32 18.95
CA SER A 554 19.57 28.44 18.89
C SER A 554 20.70 28.23 19.90
N ASP A 555 20.36 27.80 21.11
CA ASP A 555 21.33 27.46 22.16
C ASP A 555 22.23 26.29 21.77
N ILE A 556 21.69 25.25 21.12
CA ILE A 556 22.44 24.09 20.61
C ILE A 556 23.35 24.51 19.45
N LYS A 557 22.82 25.26 18.47
CA LYS A 557 23.56 25.77 17.31
C LYS A 557 24.68 26.72 17.74
N GLN A 558 24.48 27.57 18.75
CA GLN A 558 25.55 28.39 19.34
C GLN A 558 26.60 27.58 20.12
N LYS A 559 26.22 26.47 20.76
CA LYS A 559 27.15 25.55 21.44
C LYS A 559 27.96 24.73 20.43
N GLN A 560 27.36 24.32 19.32
CA GLN A 560 28.01 23.62 18.19
C GLN A 560 28.94 24.57 17.41
N ALA A 561 28.52 25.80 17.12
CA ALA A 561 29.35 26.82 16.45
C ALA A 561 30.59 27.23 17.27
N LYS A 562 30.65 26.89 18.56
CA LYS A 562 31.85 27.06 19.41
C LYS A 562 32.79 25.85 19.41
N GLY A 563 32.51 24.82 18.61
CA GLY A 563 33.44 23.71 18.40
C GLY A 563 32.86 22.50 17.67
N TYR A 564 32.73 22.58 16.35
CA TYR A 564 33.25 21.58 15.40
C TYR A 564 33.17 22.14 13.98
N HIS A 565 34.32 22.31 13.33
CA HIS A 565 34.45 22.64 11.91
C HIS A 565 35.04 21.43 11.16
N ASP A 566 34.57 21.22 9.94
CA ASP A 566 35.26 20.58 8.81
C ASP A 566 36.11 19.33 9.09
N ILE A 567 35.48 18.14 8.95
CA ILE A 567 36.18 16.88 8.68
C ILE A 567 35.53 16.17 7.47
N PRO A 568 36.15 16.18 6.28
CA PRO A 568 35.76 15.28 5.21
C PRO A 568 36.19 13.85 5.58
N VAL A 569 35.21 12.99 5.88
CA VAL A 569 35.48 11.59 6.27
C VAL A 569 35.77 10.75 5.02
N ASP A 570 37.02 10.36 4.82
CA ASP A 570 37.40 9.40 3.77
C ASP A 570 36.87 7.99 4.11
N LEU A 571 35.77 7.63 3.45
CA LEU A 571 35.05 6.36 3.63
C LEU A 571 35.73 5.15 2.94
N SER A 572 36.80 5.35 2.15
CA SER A 572 37.46 4.27 1.41
C SER A 572 38.13 3.24 2.33
N THR A 573 38.97 3.73 3.24
CA THR A 573 39.88 2.93 4.09
C THR A 573 39.18 1.80 4.86
N ALA A 574 37.97 2.05 5.38
CA ALA A 574 37.20 1.05 6.11
C ALA A 574 36.69 -0.08 5.20
N ALA A 575 36.32 0.24 3.95
CA ALA A 575 35.87 -0.76 2.98
C ALA A 575 37.02 -1.65 2.54
N ASP A 576 38.24 -1.13 2.37
CA ASP A 576 39.36 -1.87 1.78
C ASP A 576 39.95 -2.98 2.65
N THR A 577 39.61 -3.00 3.94
CA THR A 577 39.88 -4.14 4.82
C THR A 577 39.02 -5.38 4.52
N LEU A 578 37.94 -5.25 3.74
CA LEU A 578 36.98 -6.33 3.47
C LEU A 578 37.25 -7.08 2.17
N THR A 579 37.14 -8.41 2.22
CA THR A 579 37.22 -9.27 1.02
C THR A 579 36.09 -8.97 0.02
N PRO A 580 36.27 -9.23 -1.30
CA PRO A 580 35.21 -9.04 -2.30
C PRO A 580 33.91 -9.77 -1.96
N ALA A 581 34.00 -11.01 -1.43
CA ALA A 581 32.82 -11.76 -0.97
C ALA A 581 32.09 -11.07 0.20
N ALA A 582 32.83 -10.48 1.15
CA ALA A 582 32.24 -9.71 2.25
C ALA A 582 31.61 -8.40 1.76
N LYS A 583 32.31 -7.65 0.88
CA LYS A 583 31.78 -6.45 0.20
C LYS A 583 30.47 -6.79 -0.53
N GLY A 584 30.45 -7.87 -1.33
CA GLY A 584 29.26 -8.37 -2.01
C GLY A 584 28.11 -8.75 -1.08
N LYS A 585 28.39 -9.50 -0.01
CA LYS A 585 27.38 -9.89 0.99
C LYS A 585 26.72 -8.69 1.65
N ILE A 586 27.50 -7.67 2.05
CA ILE A 586 26.97 -6.43 2.64
C ILE A 586 26.05 -5.71 1.64
N ARG A 587 26.47 -5.56 0.37
CA ARG A 587 25.67 -4.87 -0.66
C ARG A 587 24.38 -5.61 -1.02
N TYR A 588 24.42 -6.95 -1.06
CA TYR A 588 23.23 -7.80 -1.20
C TYR A 588 22.26 -7.63 -0.02
N VAL A 589 22.76 -7.66 1.23
CA VAL A 589 21.92 -7.53 2.43
C VAL A 589 21.31 -6.14 2.56
N ALA A 590 22.06 -5.08 2.24
CA ALA A 590 21.56 -3.71 2.13
C ALA A 590 20.34 -3.60 1.21
N GLY A 591 20.47 -4.14 -0.02
CA GLY A 591 19.42 -4.20 -1.01
C GLY A 591 18.17 -4.96 -0.58
N ALA A 592 18.37 -6.12 0.06
CA ALA A 592 17.29 -6.93 0.61
C ALA A 592 16.57 -6.24 1.79
N CYS A 593 17.29 -5.46 2.61
CA CYS A 593 16.71 -4.66 3.69
C CYS A 593 15.82 -3.54 3.14
N ILE A 594 16.33 -2.71 2.22
CA ILE A 594 15.58 -1.59 1.62
C ILE A 594 14.30 -2.11 0.93
N HIS A 595 14.41 -3.15 0.09
CA HIS A 595 13.25 -3.77 -0.55
C HIS A 595 12.19 -4.21 0.48
N LYS A 596 12.60 -4.89 1.54
CA LYS A 596 11.71 -5.51 2.53
C LYS A 596 11.06 -4.51 3.50
N ILE A 597 11.68 -3.36 3.75
CA ILE A 597 11.02 -2.24 4.47
C ILE A 597 10.04 -1.52 3.53
N LYS A 598 10.47 -1.18 2.29
CA LYS A 598 9.60 -0.58 1.27
C LYS A 598 8.32 -1.39 1.04
N ASP A 599 8.43 -2.71 0.87
CA ASP A 599 7.26 -3.58 0.67
C ASP A 599 6.38 -3.73 1.94
N ARG A 600 6.94 -3.60 3.15
CA ARG A 600 6.16 -3.55 4.40
C ARG A 600 5.34 -2.25 4.47
N LEU A 601 5.94 -1.11 4.13
CA LEU A 601 5.27 0.19 4.09
C LEU A 601 4.14 0.16 3.06
N ARG A 602 4.41 -0.33 1.85
CA ARG A 602 3.41 -0.57 0.79
C ARG A 602 2.22 -1.39 1.28
N GLN A 603 2.47 -2.50 1.99
CA GLN A 603 1.42 -3.33 2.60
C GLN A 603 0.64 -2.60 3.71
N CYS A 604 1.24 -1.64 4.41
CA CYS A 604 0.52 -0.83 5.40
C CYS A 604 -0.39 0.21 4.72
N VAL A 605 0.12 0.92 3.70
CA VAL A 605 -0.69 1.83 2.86
C VAL A 605 -1.90 1.10 2.28
N ILE A 606 -1.71 -0.08 1.65
CA ILE A 606 -2.80 -0.91 1.11
C ILE A 606 -3.80 -1.30 2.21
N ARG A 607 -3.34 -1.78 3.38
CA ARG A 607 -4.21 -2.22 4.49
C ARG A 607 -5.02 -1.08 5.12
N ASN A 608 -4.51 0.15 5.02
CA ASN A 608 -5.17 1.35 5.52
C ASN A 608 -5.94 2.10 4.42
N THR A 609 -5.88 1.66 3.16
CA THR A 609 -6.70 2.22 2.07
C THR A 609 -8.15 1.83 2.29
N GLY A 610 -9.08 2.80 2.25
CA GLY A 610 -10.46 2.58 2.69
C GLY A 610 -10.69 2.65 4.21
N ARG A 611 -9.76 3.26 4.97
CA ARG A 611 -9.97 3.70 6.36
C ARG A 611 -9.99 5.23 6.43
N PHE A 612 -10.95 5.81 7.13
CA PHE A 612 -11.22 7.26 7.06
C PHE A 612 -10.95 8.01 8.37
N ASP A 613 -10.49 7.30 9.41
CA ASP A 613 -9.95 7.89 10.63
C ASP A 613 -8.61 8.62 10.37
N GLU A 614 -8.37 9.71 11.12
CA GLU A 614 -7.20 10.57 10.94
C GLU A 614 -5.87 9.85 11.23
N GLU A 615 -5.85 8.88 12.16
CA GLU A 615 -4.67 8.05 12.41
C GLU A 615 -4.30 7.25 11.15
N SER A 616 -5.27 6.57 10.52
CA SER A 616 -5.05 5.82 9.28
C SER A 616 -4.72 6.73 8.09
N LYS A 617 -5.33 7.93 7.98
CA LYS A 617 -4.98 8.93 6.96
C LYS A 617 -3.52 9.39 7.09
N PHE A 618 -3.13 9.86 8.28
CA PHE A 618 -1.77 10.27 8.58
C PHE A 618 -0.79 9.13 8.32
N LYS A 619 -1.10 7.92 8.79
CA LYS A 619 -0.27 6.73 8.57
C LYS A 619 -0.11 6.37 7.09
N ARG A 620 -1.16 6.50 6.26
CA ARG A 620 -1.04 6.34 4.79
C ARG A 620 -0.04 7.34 4.20
N ARG A 621 -0.16 8.64 4.55
CA ARG A 621 0.74 9.70 4.05
C ARG A 621 2.19 9.44 4.46
N VAL A 622 2.43 9.13 5.74
CA VAL A 622 3.77 8.82 6.27
C VAL A 622 4.37 7.58 5.63
N ASP A 623 3.63 6.46 5.58
CA ASP A 623 4.16 5.20 5.05
C ASP A 623 4.39 5.28 3.51
N TYR A 624 3.61 6.08 2.78
CA TYR A 624 3.83 6.34 1.34
C TYR A 624 5.05 7.24 1.09
N LEU A 625 5.19 8.36 1.81
CA LEU A 625 6.38 9.22 1.72
C LEU A 625 7.68 8.43 2.01
N LYS A 626 7.66 7.60 3.06
CA LYS A 626 8.77 6.70 3.40
C LYS A 626 9.05 5.65 2.32
N GLN A 627 8.03 5.23 1.58
CA GLN A 627 8.22 4.35 0.42
C GLN A 627 8.98 5.06 -0.70
N GLN A 628 8.64 6.32 -1.01
CA GLN A 628 9.31 7.10 -2.05
C GLN A 628 10.75 7.47 -1.66
N LEU A 629 11.01 7.74 -0.37
CA LEU A 629 12.38 7.94 0.13
C LEU A 629 13.25 6.68 -0.01
N LEU A 630 12.76 5.50 0.39
CA LEU A 630 13.48 4.24 0.19
C LEU A 630 13.66 3.87 -1.29
N LEU A 631 12.89 4.45 -2.19
CA LEU A 631 13.03 4.27 -3.63
C LEU A 631 14.22 5.07 -4.20
N LYS A 632 14.55 6.25 -3.65
CA LYS A 632 15.74 7.06 -4.03
C LYS A 632 17.09 6.41 -3.69
N LEU A 633 17.14 5.56 -2.67
CA LEU A 633 18.36 4.82 -2.27
C LEU A 633 18.76 3.68 -3.23
N ARG A 634 17.94 3.42 -4.24
CA ARG A 634 18.09 2.28 -5.16
C ARG A 634 18.81 2.72 -6.44
N ILE A 635 19.46 1.77 -7.07
CA ILE A 635 19.98 1.84 -8.44
C ILE A 635 19.48 0.61 -9.21
N GLU A 636 19.53 0.62 -10.53
CA GLU A 636 19.16 -0.53 -11.36
C GLU A 636 20.34 -1.50 -11.59
N GLU A 637 20.05 -2.75 -11.97
CA GLU A 637 21.09 -3.77 -12.18
C GLU A 637 22.04 -3.45 -13.36
N ALA A 638 21.53 -2.87 -14.43
CA ALA A 638 22.36 -2.47 -15.58
C ALA A 638 23.26 -1.26 -15.25
N GLU A 639 22.75 -0.34 -14.43
CA GLU A 639 23.44 0.89 -14.03
C GLU A 639 24.52 0.59 -13.00
N ILE A 640 24.24 -0.23 -11.98
CA ILE A 640 25.26 -0.59 -10.98
C ILE A 640 26.45 -1.32 -11.61
N LYS A 641 26.26 -2.09 -12.68
CA LYS A 641 27.35 -2.75 -13.42
C LYS A 641 28.21 -1.80 -14.27
N THR A 642 27.75 -0.57 -14.53
CA THR A 642 28.42 0.42 -15.39
C THR A 642 28.88 1.69 -14.65
N ILE A 643 28.24 2.02 -13.52
CA ILE A 643 28.46 3.26 -12.75
C ILE A 643 29.17 3.00 -11.40
N THR A 644 29.25 1.74 -10.92
CA THR A 644 29.94 1.43 -9.67
C THR A 644 31.43 1.74 -9.75
N ASN A 645 31.94 2.52 -8.79
CA ASN A 645 33.37 2.65 -8.54
C ASN A 645 33.89 1.49 -7.67
N LEU A 646 33.00 0.59 -7.25
CA LEU A 646 33.25 -0.49 -6.29
C LEU A 646 32.85 -1.86 -6.88
N PRO A 647 33.39 -2.29 -8.04
CA PRO A 647 32.94 -3.51 -8.74
C PRO A 647 33.10 -4.79 -7.91
N HIS A 648 34.10 -4.85 -7.04
CA HIS A 648 34.29 -5.97 -6.08
C HIS A 648 33.13 -6.15 -5.08
N SER A 649 32.20 -5.20 -4.98
CA SER A 649 30.97 -5.32 -4.20
C SER A 649 29.79 -5.97 -4.95
N LEU A 650 30.00 -6.45 -6.19
CA LEU A 650 28.95 -7.11 -6.98
C LEU A 650 29.04 -8.64 -7.01
N CYS A 651 30.16 -9.26 -6.63
CA CYS A 651 30.41 -10.69 -6.83
C CYS A 651 29.33 -11.62 -6.22
N GLU A 652 28.84 -11.30 -5.01
CA GLU A 652 27.79 -12.06 -4.33
C GLU A 652 26.38 -11.78 -4.89
N ILE A 653 26.19 -10.61 -5.50
CA ILE A 653 24.93 -10.21 -6.15
C ILE A 653 24.76 -11.05 -7.43
N GLU A 654 25.78 -11.09 -8.27
CA GLU A 654 25.80 -11.85 -9.53
C GLU A 654 25.60 -13.35 -9.29
N TYR A 655 26.25 -13.91 -8.27
CA TYR A 655 26.11 -15.32 -7.89
C TYR A 655 24.69 -15.70 -7.41
N ARG A 656 23.93 -14.76 -6.81
CA ARG A 656 22.59 -15.06 -6.23
C ARG A 656 21.40 -14.58 -7.07
N GLN A 657 21.62 -13.83 -8.14
CA GLN A 657 20.54 -13.20 -8.93
C GLN A 657 19.61 -14.17 -9.66
N GLY A 658 20.05 -15.40 -9.95
CA GLY A 658 19.35 -16.37 -10.82
C GLY A 658 17.98 -16.89 -10.36
N LYS A 659 17.29 -16.29 -9.38
CA LYS A 659 15.94 -16.72 -8.96
C LYS A 659 15.03 -15.75 -8.17
N SER A 660 15.34 -14.46 -8.00
CA SER A 660 14.48 -13.56 -7.21
C SER A 660 14.23 -12.15 -7.80
N ARG A 661 13.01 -11.92 -8.29
CA ARG A 661 12.48 -10.61 -8.73
C ARG A 661 12.22 -9.62 -7.55
N GLY A 662 13.07 -9.63 -6.53
CA GLY A 662 12.86 -8.95 -5.25
C GLY A 662 14.12 -8.46 -4.54
N LEU A 663 15.28 -8.47 -5.21
CA LEU A 663 16.43 -7.70 -4.74
C LEU A 663 16.24 -6.22 -5.14
N SER A 664 16.93 -5.31 -4.47
CA SER A 664 17.16 -3.95 -4.98
C SER A 664 18.64 -3.70 -4.97
N HIS A 665 19.19 -3.16 -6.06
CA HIS A 665 20.56 -2.68 -6.03
C HIS A 665 20.57 -1.34 -5.30
N VAL A 666 21.68 -1.04 -4.62
CA VAL A 666 21.86 0.19 -3.83
C VAL A 666 23.02 0.97 -4.41
N ARG A 667 22.94 2.30 -4.38
CA ARG A 667 24.01 3.20 -4.84
C ARG A 667 25.33 2.98 -4.05
N ASP A 668 26.45 3.51 -4.54
CA ASP A 668 27.77 3.33 -3.89
C ASP A 668 27.83 3.99 -2.50
N ASP A 669 27.29 5.20 -2.35
CA ASP A 669 27.14 5.92 -1.08
C ASP A 669 26.30 5.13 -0.07
N VAL A 670 25.17 4.58 -0.51
CA VAL A 670 24.29 3.73 0.31
C VAL A 670 25.04 2.45 0.73
N PHE A 671 25.81 1.84 -0.17
CA PHE A 671 26.67 0.70 0.18
C PHE A 671 27.72 1.07 1.24
N LEU A 672 28.41 2.21 1.10
CA LEU A 672 29.41 2.68 2.06
C LEU A 672 28.78 2.97 3.44
N PHE A 673 27.57 3.54 3.50
CA PHE A 673 26.79 3.63 4.74
C PHE A 673 26.59 2.25 5.39
N PHE A 674 26.22 1.22 4.62
CA PHE A 674 26.06 -0.14 5.17
C PHE A 674 27.37 -0.80 5.58
N VAL A 675 28.51 -0.45 4.97
CA VAL A 675 29.85 -0.84 5.46
C VAL A 675 30.15 -0.17 6.80
N LYS A 676 29.90 1.14 6.94
CA LYS A 676 30.05 1.90 8.19
C LYS A 676 29.18 1.32 9.31
N LEU A 677 27.91 1.04 9.02
CA LEU A 677 26.96 0.39 9.92
C LEU A 677 27.42 -1.02 10.34
N ASN A 678 27.86 -1.86 9.39
CA ASN A 678 28.33 -3.20 9.69
C ASN A 678 29.59 -3.17 10.58
N SER A 679 30.55 -2.30 10.28
CA SER A 679 31.76 -2.11 11.09
C SER A 679 31.41 -1.70 12.53
N HIS A 680 30.49 -0.74 12.70
CA HIS A 680 30.01 -0.37 14.04
C HIS A 680 29.33 -1.54 14.77
N ILE A 681 28.47 -2.32 14.10
CA ILE A 681 27.81 -3.49 14.68
C ILE A 681 28.84 -4.53 15.14
N GLN A 682 29.83 -4.86 14.31
CA GLN A 682 30.87 -5.84 14.67
C GLN A 682 31.72 -5.37 15.85
N SER A 683 32.01 -4.06 15.96
CA SER A 683 32.72 -3.47 17.12
C SER A 683 31.99 -3.66 18.47
N LYS A 684 30.72 -4.09 18.47
CA LYS A 684 29.87 -4.33 19.66
C LYS A 684 29.44 -5.79 19.82
N LEU A 685 29.95 -6.71 18.99
CA LEU A 685 29.67 -8.15 19.03
C LEU A 685 30.91 -8.98 19.44
N VAL A 686 31.72 -8.42 20.34
CA VAL A 686 32.92 -9.06 20.92
C VAL A 686 32.58 -9.96 22.12
N GLU A 687 33.47 -10.91 22.47
CA GLU A 687 33.24 -11.89 23.56
C GLU A 687 32.91 -11.20 24.90
N GLU A 688 33.54 -10.06 25.20
CA GLU A 688 33.23 -9.23 26.37
C GLU A 688 31.78 -8.70 26.37
N SER A 689 31.28 -8.18 25.25
CA SER A 689 29.88 -7.71 25.14
C SER A 689 28.87 -8.86 25.27
N PHE A 690 29.24 -10.07 24.83
CA PHE A 690 28.44 -11.27 25.09
C PHE A 690 28.45 -11.68 26.57
N HIS A 691 29.57 -11.52 27.28
CA HIS A 691 29.64 -11.75 28.72
C HIS A 691 28.86 -10.72 29.54
N LEU A 692 28.93 -9.43 29.18
CA LEU A 692 28.27 -8.34 29.89
C LEU A 692 26.75 -8.29 29.66
N HIS A 693 26.28 -8.57 28.44
CA HIS A 693 24.88 -8.38 28.07
C HIS A 693 24.10 -9.67 27.81
N GLY A 694 24.78 -10.81 27.62
CA GLY A 694 24.14 -12.14 27.52
C GLY A 694 23.00 -12.19 26.50
N SER A 695 21.81 -12.57 26.95
CA SER A 695 20.58 -12.61 26.13
C SER A 695 20.12 -11.23 25.63
N ASN A 696 20.52 -10.14 26.28
CA ASN A 696 20.13 -8.77 25.95
C ASN A 696 21.08 -8.06 24.97
N ILE A 697 22.14 -8.72 24.49
CA ILE A 697 23.14 -8.10 23.59
C ILE A 697 22.51 -7.48 22.32
N HIS A 698 21.48 -8.10 21.73
CA HIS A 698 20.77 -7.51 20.58
C HIS A 698 20.15 -6.14 20.95
N THR A 699 19.61 -5.98 22.16
CA THR A 699 19.04 -4.72 22.64
C THR A 699 20.14 -3.68 22.90
N TYR A 700 21.28 -4.09 23.45
CA TYR A 700 22.47 -3.25 23.61
C TYR A 700 22.97 -2.70 22.26
N VAL A 701 23.24 -3.58 21.28
CA VAL A 701 23.76 -3.16 19.96
C VAL A 701 22.72 -2.36 19.17
N LYS A 702 21.41 -2.66 19.29
CA LYS A 702 20.37 -1.81 18.71
C LYS A 702 20.36 -0.42 19.37
N GLY A 703 20.63 -0.34 20.68
CA GLY A 703 20.84 0.91 21.39
C GLY A 703 22.00 1.72 20.82
N THR A 704 23.20 1.14 20.74
CA THR A 704 24.40 1.87 20.25
C THR A 704 24.27 2.31 18.79
N VAL A 705 23.61 1.51 17.94
CA VAL A 705 23.32 1.90 16.55
C VAL A 705 22.32 3.07 16.51
N CYS A 706 21.24 3.01 17.28
CA CYS A 706 20.19 4.04 17.27
C CYS A 706 20.59 5.37 17.94
N THR A 707 21.70 5.43 18.69
CA THR A 707 22.21 6.67 19.31
C THR A 707 23.55 7.15 18.71
N ASN A 708 24.03 6.56 17.62
CA ASN A 708 25.28 6.95 16.98
C ASN A 708 25.06 8.12 16.01
N ALA A 709 25.55 9.31 16.39
CA ALA A 709 25.45 10.53 15.57
C ALA A 709 26.08 10.38 14.17
N ASP A 710 27.26 9.76 14.07
CA ASP A 710 27.98 9.59 12.80
C ASP A 710 27.26 8.66 11.82
N LEU A 711 26.48 7.70 12.34
CA LEU A 711 25.61 6.84 11.52
C LEU A 711 24.31 7.55 11.12
N ILE A 712 23.77 8.41 11.98
CA ILE A 712 22.56 9.19 11.67
C ILE A 712 22.88 10.26 10.63
N ALA A 713 23.93 11.05 10.80
CA ALA A 713 24.38 12.04 9.81
C ALA A 713 24.65 11.38 8.45
N SER A 714 25.47 10.33 8.43
CA SER A 714 25.79 9.53 7.23
C SER A 714 24.59 8.81 6.60
N TRP A 715 23.43 8.78 7.26
CA TRP A 715 22.17 8.32 6.67
C TRP A 715 21.36 9.49 6.09
N LEU A 716 21.32 10.64 6.76
CA LEU A 716 20.69 11.87 6.27
C LEU A 716 21.38 12.37 4.99
N ASP A 717 22.72 12.28 4.93
CA ASP A 717 23.54 12.62 3.76
C ASP A 717 23.08 11.93 2.46
N LEU A 718 22.50 10.72 2.56
CA LEU A 718 21.99 9.95 1.41
C LEU A 718 20.78 10.61 0.72
N PHE A 719 20.19 11.64 1.34
CA PHE A 719 19.01 12.36 0.89
C PHE A 719 19.25 13.87 0.72
N HIS A 720 20.43 14.38 1.08
CA HIS A 720 20.67 15.82 1.27
C HIS A 720 20.68 16.67 -0.01
N THR A 721 20.54 16.05 -1.20
CA THR A 721 20.54 16.73 -2.50
C THR A 721 19.17 17.05 -3.08
N ASP A 722 18.10 16.48 -2.52
CA ASP A 722 16.80 16.46 -3.19
C ASP A 722 15.69 17.10 -2.35
N HIS A 723 15.14 18.22 -2.81
CA HIS A 723 13.78 18.60 -2.44
C HIS A 723 12.79 17.47 -2.86
N ILE A 724 11.75 17.23 -2.07
CA ILE A 724 10.61 16.44 -2.54
C ILE A 724 9.72 17.38 -3.35
N GLU A 725 9.91 17.39 -4.67
CA GLU A 725 8.96 17.98 -5.60
C GLU A 725 7.64 17.19 -5.55
N GLY A 726 6.61 17.80 -4.98
CA GLY A 726 5.29 17.20 -4.84
C GLY A 726 4.41 18.02 -3.91
N ASP A 727 3.11 17.87 -4.04
CA ASP A 727 2.07 18.75 -3.46
C ASP A 727 1.82 18.46 -1.96
N LEU A 728 2.88 18.09 -1.26
CA LEU A 728 2.91 17.71 0.15
C LEU A 728 3.89 18.64 0.88
N GLU A 729 3.42 19.85 1.19
CA GLU A 729 4.06 20.69 2.21
C GLU A 729 4.28 19.84 3.48
N VAL A 730 5.54 19.58 3.80
CA VAL A 730 6.00 18.84 4.99
C VAL A 730 7.12 19.67 5.59
N ASP A 731 6.92 20.07 6.83
CA ASP A 731 7.88 20.80 7.66
C ASP A 731 9.22 20.03 7.74
N ASP A 732 10.36 20.71 7.65
CA ASP A 732 11.68 20.07 7.56
C ASP A 732 11.98 19.21 8.80
N ASP A 733 11.51 19.62 9.98
CA ASP A 733 11.62 18.83 11.22
C ASP A 733 10.80 17.53 11.17
N ILE A 734 9.63 17.57 10.54
CA ILE A 734 8.77 16.40 10.32
C ILE A 734 9.43 15.47 9.28
N PHE A 735 10.07 16.04 8.26
CA PHE A 735 10.82 15.31 7.24
C PHE A 735 12.04 14.57 7.84
N ALA A 736 12.86 15.27 8.64
CA ALA A 736 13.96 14.66 9.38
C ALA A 736 13.48 13.51 10.29
N GLY A 737 12.35 13.70 10.98
CA GLY A 737 11.70 12.65 11.76
C GLY A 737 11.31 11.41 10.96
N TYR A 738 10.94 11.55 9.68
CA TYR A 738 10.66 10.41 8.79
C TYR A 738 11.94 9.69 8.36
N LEU A 739 13.02 10.41 8.10
CA LEU A 739 14.34 9.83 7.78
C LEU A 739 14.92 9.04 8.96
N ILE A 740 14.76 9.53 10.19
CA ILE A 740 15.22 8.84 11.42
C ILE A 740 14.43 7.54 11.67
N ASP A 741 13.11 7.53 11.48
CA ASP A 741 12.34 6.28 11.58
C ASP A 741 12.70 5.27 10.47
N LEU A 742 13.02 5.75 9.26
CA LEU A 742 13.56 4.90 8.21
C LEU A 742 14.93 4.30 8.58
N PHE A 743 15.84 5.09 9.16
CA PHE A 743 17.11 4.60 9.70
C PHE A 743 16.88 3.50 10.75
N GLU A 744 15.97 3.72 11.71
CA GLU A 744 15.61 2.70 12.70
C GLU A 744 15.04 1.42 12.06
N MET A 745 14.14 1.54 11.07
CA MET A 745 13.56 0.39 10.39
C MET A 745 14.59 -0.41 9.57
N VAL A 746 15.46 0.29 8.85
CA VAL A 746 16.43 -0.31 7.92
C VAL A 746 17.64 -0.87 8.67
N SER A 747 18.30 -0.07 9.50
CA SER A 747 19.42 -0.51 10.34
C SER A 747 18.98 -1.58 11.34
N GLY A 748 17.77 -1.46 11.90
CA GLY A 748 17.16 -2.46 12.77
C GLY A 748 16.73 -3.76 12.08
N HIS A 749 16.69 -3.81 10.74
CA HIS A 749 16.54 -5.07 9.99
C HIS A 749 17.89 -5.63 9.53
N PHE A 750 18.84 -4.77 9.16
CA PHE A 750 20.23 -5.16 8.85
C PHE A 750 20.92 -5.82 10.06
N LEU A 751 20.80 -5.22 11.25
CA LEU A 751 21.31 -5.78 12.51
C LEU A 751 20.83 -7.21 12.77
N LYS A 752 19.57 -7.54 12.43
CA LYS A 752 19.02 -8.89 12.64
C LYS A 752 19.65 -9.94 11.71
N ILE A 753 20.16 -9.53 10.56
CA ILE A 753 20.88 -10.41 9.63
C ILE A 753 22.33 -10.55 10.09
N ALA A 754 23.02 -9.41 10.30
CA ALA A 754 24.39 -9.38 10.80
C ALA A 754 24.58 -10.14 12.12
N PHE A 755 23.62 -10.04 13.06
CA PHE A 755 23.67 -10.77 14.33
C PHE A 755 23.55 -12.29 14.17
N VAL A 756 22.75 -12.77 13.21
CA VAL A 756 22.62 -14.21 12.91
C VAL A 756 23.89 -14.77 12.28
N ASP A 757 24.52 -14.01 11.38
CA ASP A 757 25.83 -14.34 10.80
C ASP A 757 26.92 -14.38 11.88
N SER A 758 27.02 -13.33 12.71
CA SER A 758 28.03 -13.22 13.77
C SER A 758 27.90 -14.35 14.81
N LEU A 759 26.67 -14.76 15.14
CA LEU A 759 26.40 -15.93 15.99
C LEU A 759 26.77 -17.27 15.34
N LYS A 760 26.91 -17.35 14.02
CA LYS A 760 27.41 -18.54 13.32
C LYS A 760 28.94 -18.59 13.41
N GLU A 761 29.59 -17.48 13.10
CA GLU A 761 31.05 -17.34 13.15
C GLU A 761 31.59 -17.54 14.58
N LEU A 762 30.94 -16.95 15.60
CA LEU A 762 31.27 -17.17 17.02
C LEU A 762 31.13 -18.65 17.43
N LYS A 763 30.12 -19.37 16.91
CA LYS A 763 30.00 -20.82 17.18
C LYS A 763 31.14 -21.60 16.54
N GLU A 764 31.57 -21.21 15.34
CA GLU A 764 32.63 -21.88 14.59
C GLU A 764 34.03 -21.59 15.16
N SER A 765 34.26 -20.39 15.71
CA SER A 765 35.54 -20.00 16.34
C SER A 765 35.78 -20.59 17.74
N ILE A 766 34.73 -20.95 18.50
CA ILE A 766 34.87 -21.62 19.80
C ILE A 766 35.70 -22.91 19.64
N PRO A 767 36.92 -22.99 20.24
CA PRO A 767 37.88 -24.02 19.88
C PRO A 767 37.38 -25.45 20.07
N ARG A 768 37.81 -26.37 19.19
CA ARG A 768 37.53 -27.82 19.32
C ARG A 768 37.80 -28.35 20.73
N ARG A 769 38.80 -27.83 21.44
CA ARG A 769 39.09 -28.15 22.86
C ARG A 769 37.95 -27.79 23.83
N LYS A 770 37.26 -26.63 23.71
CA LYS A 770 36.08 -26.30 24.54
C LYS A 770 34.94 -27.30 24.25
N ARG A 771 34.68 -27.63 22.97
CA ARG A 771 33.68 -28.66 22.58
C ARG A 771 34.06 -30.08 23.05
N GLN A 772 35.34 -30.44 22.99
CA GLN A 772 35.86 -31.73 23.45
C GLN A 772 35.94 -31.85 24.98
N ALA A 773 36.08 -30.75 25.73
CA ALA A 773 35.97 -30.76 27.19
C ALA A 773 34.52 -30.85 27.68
N LEU A 774 33.57 -30.32 26.89
CA LEU A 774 32.13 -30.47 27.15
C LEU A 774 31.60 -31.89 26.84
N ARG A 775 32.20 -32.63 25.89
CA ARG A 775 31.77 -34.01 25.54
C ARG A 775 31.83 -34.98 26.73
N PRO A 776 32.95 -35.16 27.45
CA PRO A 776 33.03 -36.00 28.65
C PRO A 776 32.09 -35.54 29.76
N LYS A 777 31.89 -34.22 29.94
CA LYS A 777 30.93 -33.71 30.93
C LYS A 777 29.48 -34.06 30.56
N LEU A 778 29.11 -33.99 29.28
CA LEU A 778 27.80 -34.41 28.76
C LEU A 778 27.61 -35.93 28.77
N GLN A 779 28.64 -36.70 28.45
CA GLN A 779 28.63 -38.16 28.58
C GLN A 779 28.47 -38.58 30.04
N ALA A 780 29.30 -38.07 30.95
CA ALA A 780 29.17 -38.35 32.39
C ALA A 780 27.80 -37.91 32.95
N LEU A 781 27.19 -36.81 32.46
CA LEU A 781 25.82 -36.44 32.83
C LEU A 781 24.77 -37.41 32.29
N ASN A 782 24.94 -37.92 31.08
CA ASN A 782 24.01 -38.87 30.47
C ASN A 782 24.19 -40.29 31.01
N GLU A 783 25.42 -40.70 31.32
CA GLU A 783 25.80 -41.98 31.91
C GLU A 783 25.39 -42.04 33.39
N SER A 784 25.60 -40.98 34.17
CA SER A 784 25.04 -40.88 35.54
C SER A 784 23.50 -40.83 35.54
N ARG A 785 22.87 -40.17 34.56
CA ARG A 785 21.41 -40.27 34.34
C ARG A 785 20.98 -41.67 33.90
N ALA A 786 21.79 -42.41 33.14
CA ALA A 786 21.50 -43.78 32.74
C ALA A 786 21.66 -44.77 33.91
N LEU A 787 22.66 -44.61 34.77
CA LEU A 787 22.82 -45.38 36.01
C LEU A 787 21.64 -45.09 36.96
N LYS A 788 21.29 -43.83 37.20
CA LYS A 788 20.11 -43.46 38.01
C LYS A 788 18.79 -43.99 37.43
N ARG A 789 18.69 -44.16 36.11
CA ARG A 789 17.54 -44.83 35.45
C ARG A 789 17.57 -46.36 35.53
N LYS A 790 18.73 -46.99 35.76
CA LYS A 790 18.88 -48.45 35.88
C LYS A 790 18.81 -48.96 37.32
N SER A 791 19.13 -48.15 38.32
CA SER A 791 19.15 -48.58 39.73
C SER A 791 17.77 -48.61 40.41
N GLY A 792 16.77 -47.91 39.87
CA GLY A 792 15.38 -47.92 40.39
C GLY A 792 15.17 -47.28 41.77
N ILE A 793 16.22 -46.76 42.41
CA ILE A 793 16.15 -46.16 43.75
C ILE A 793 15.53 -44.76 43.65
N SER A 794 14.27 -44.66 44.07
CA SER A 794 13.58 -43.39 44.30
C SER A 794 14.17 -42.67 45.51
N THR A 795 15.09 -41.73 45.30
CA THR A 795 15.45 -40.77 46.37
C THR A 795 14.34 -39.74 46.50
N SER A 796 13.46 -39.93 47.49
CA SER A 796 12.52 -38.90 47.91
C SER A 796 13.26 -37.68 48.46
N PHE A 797 12.63 -36.51 48.37
CA PHE A 797 13.10 -35.30 49.04
C PHE A 797 11.94 -34.57 49.72
N GLN A 798 12.21 -33.94 50.86
CA GLN A 798 11.22 -33.18 51.60
C GLN A 798 10.99 -31.81 50.94
N CYS A 799 9.78 -31.55 50.47
CA CYS A 799 9.42 -30.28 49.85
C CYS A 799 9.52 -29.13 50.87
N SER A 800 10.26 -28.07 50.52
CA SER A 800 10.50 -26.92 51.39
C SER A 800 9.24 -26.12 51.74
N ILE A 801 8.21 -26.18 50.89
CA ILE A 801 6.93 -25.47 51.06
C ILE A 801 5.94 -26.30 51.90
N CYS A 802 5.68 -27.56 51.54
CA CYS A 802 4.64 -28.38 52.19
C CYS A 802 5.16 -29.40 53.22
N LYS A 803 6.49 -29.47 53.44
CA LYS A 803 7.17 -30.34 54.42
C LYS A 803 6.94 -31.86 54.27
N ARG A 804 6.34 -32.32 53.17
CA ARG A 804 6.16 -33.74 52.85
C ARG A 804 7.24 -34.24 51.89
N GLU A 805 7.54 -35.52 51.93
CA GLU A 805 8.39 -36.16 50.92
C GLU A 805 7.67 -36.26 49.57
N CYS A 806 8.42 -36.02 48.49
CA CYS A 806 7.95 -36.04 47.11
C CYS A 806 8.85 -36.94 46.23
N VAL A 807 8.26 -37.53 45.20
CA VAL A 807 8.92 -38.38 44.20
C VAL A 807 9.09 -37.59 42.90
N ASP A 808 10.19 -37.81 42.19
CA ASP A 808 10.69 -36.86 41.19
C ASP A 808 10.07 -37.04 39.78
N ASN A 809 9.53 -35.92 39.25
CA ASN A 809 9.46 -35.55 37.83
C ASN A 809 8.48 -36.27 36.85
N PRO A 810 7.27 -35.70 36.59
CA PRO A 810 6.44 -36.00 35.42
C PRO A 810 6.90 -35.24 34.15
N PRO A 811 6.52 -35.67 32.92
CA PRO A 811 6.97 -35.03 31.67
C PRO A 811 6.31 -33.67 31.41
N ILE A 812 7.12 -32.64 31.16
CA ILE A 812 6.69 -31.26 30.87
C ILE A 812 6.26 -31.12 29.40
N SER A 813 4.96 -31.00 29.10
CA SER A 813 4.45 -30.41 27.83
C SER A 813 2.91 -30.24 27.73
N THR A 814 2.27 -29.50 28.64
CA THR A 814 0.89 -29.01 28.42
C THR A 814 0.74 -27.52 28.75
N GLU A 815 0.58 -26.69 27.72
CA GLU A 815 0.17 -25.30 27.86
C GLU A 815 -1.34 -25.21 28.17
N TYR A 816 -1.68 -24.56 29.28
CA TYR A 816 -3.06 -24.23 29.62
C TYR A 816 -3.29 -22.72 29.40
N SER A 817 -4.54 -22.35 29.17
CA SER A 817 -4.94 -20.97 28.88
C SER A 817 -6.17 -20.59 29.67
N ILE A 818 -6.21 -19.37 30.21
CA ILE A 818 -7.35 -18.81 30.95
C ILE A 818 -7.72 -17.41 30.41
N ALA A 819 -9.02 -17.13 30.31
CA ALA A 819 -9.53 -15.82 29.87
C ALA A 819 -9.78 -14.87 31.06
N CYS A 820 -9.50 -13.58 30.87
CA CYS A 820 -9.79 -12.52 31.82
C CYS A 820 -11.20 -11.95 31.63
N ASP A 821 -12.06 -12.11 32.63
CA ASP A 821 -13.49 -11.81 32.54
C ASP A 821 -13.86 -10.36 32.19
N SER A 822 -13.04 -9.38 32.59
CA SER A 822 -13.31 -7.96 32.34
C SER A 822 -12.64 -7.38 31.08
N CYS A 823 -11.55 -7.97 30.58
CA CYS A 823 -10.83 -7.43 29.40
C CYS A 823 -10.65 -8.42 28.23
N ASN A 824 -11.11 -9.66 28.39
CA ASN A 824 -11.07 -10.74 27.39
C ASN A 824 -9.67 -11.07 26.81
N LEU A 825 -8.59 -10.66 27.48
CA LEU A 825 -7.25 -11.18 27.20
C LEU A 825 -7.13 -12.65 27.64
N TRP A 826 -6.38 -13.41 26.86
CA TRP A 826 -6.04 -14.80 27.15
C TRP A 826 -4.61 -14.89 27.68
N PHE A 827 -4.48 -15.45 28.88
CA PHE A 827 -3.21 -15.72 29.55
C PHE A 827 -2.85 -17.18 29.32
N HIS A 828 -1.74 -17.42 28.62
CA HIS A 828 -1.19 -18.76 28.40
C HIS A 828 -0.12 -19.03 29.46
N PHE A 829 -0.20 -20.15 30.18
CA PHE A 829 0.78 -20.51 31.20
C PHE A 829 1.33 -21.91 30.98
N VAL A 830 2.63 -22.06 31.25
CA VAL A 830 3.36 -23.32 31.23
C VAL A 830 3.69 -23.68 32.68
N CYS A 831 3.39 -24.92 33.10
CA CYS A 831 3.72 -25.35 34.45
C CYS A 831 5.23 -25.61 34.59
N VAL A 832 5.98 -24.58 35.01
CA VAL A 832 7.43 -24.64 35.21
C VAL A 832 7.73 -24.67 36.70
N GLY A 833 8.09 -25.85 37.22
CA GLY A 833 8.68 -26.00 38.57
C GLY A 833 7.71 -26.13 39.75
N LEU A 834 6.40 -26.29 39.54
CA LEU A 834 5.45 -26.57 40.62
C LEU A 834 5.41 -28.07 40.98
N THR A 835 6.00 -28.45 42.10
CA THR A 835 5.85 -29.78 42.71
C THR A 835 4.62 -29.81 43.63
N GLY A 836 3.43 -29.79 43.01
CA GLY A 836 2.14 -29.83 43.69
C GLY A 836 1.01 -30.24 42.72
N ASN A 837 -0.10 -30.74 43.25
CA ASN A 837 -1.17 -31.34 42.43
C ASN A 837 -1.88 -30.29 41.55
N GLU A 838 -2.37 -30.67 40.36
CA GLU A 838 -3.05 -29.76 39.41
C GLU A 838 -4.34 -29.10 39.97
N GLU A 839 -4.79 -29.49 41.17
CA GLU A 839 -6.07 -29.11 41.77
C GLU A 839 -6.18 -27.61 42.10
N PHE A 840 -5.08 -26.91 42.43
CA PHE A 840 -5.13 -25.49 42.81
C PHE A 840 -5.70 -24.58 41.69
N ILE A 841 -5.50 -24.95 40.42
CA ILE A 841 -6.02 -24.23 39.25
C ILE A 841 -7.46 -24.67 38.91
N LYS A 842 -7.92 -25.80 39.47
CA LYS A 842 -9.26 -26.38 39.27
C LYS A 842 -10.23 -26.06 40.42
N GLN A 843 -9.75 -25.49 41.53
CA GLN A 843 -10.58 -25.01 42.63
C GLN A 843 -11.46 -23.83 42.19
N LYS A 844 -12.76 -23.88 42.52
CA LYS A 844 -13.79 -22.93 42.07
C LYS A 844 -13.65 -21.50 42.60
N ASP A 845 -12.69 -21.26 43.49
CA ASP A 845 -12.54 -20.04 44.29
C ASP A 845 -11.12 -19.46 44.25
N SER A 846 -10.26 -19.96 43.35
CA SER A 846 -8.88 -19.48 43.17
C SER A 846 -8.83 -18.04 42.64
N VAL A 847 -8.55 -17.08 43.54
CA VAL A 847 -8.47 -15.65 43.22
C VAL A 847 -7.14 -15.32 42.54
N TRP A 848 -7.21 -14.66 41.37
CA TRP A 848 -6.05 -14.13 40.66
C TRP A 848 -6.27 -12.67 40.22
N LYS A 849 -5.16 -11.94 40.06
CA LYS A 849 -5.13 -10.52 39.70
C LYS A 849 -4.60 -10.34 38.28
N CYS A 850 -5.40 -9.77 37.39
CA CYS A 850 -4.97 -9.48 36.02
C CYS A 850 -4.02 -8.28 36.01
N GLN A 851 -2.75 -8.46 35.61
CA GLN A 851 -1.79 -7.34 35.57
C GLN A 851 -2.16 -6.26 34.52
N THR A 852 -2.92 -6.60 33.47
CA THR A 852 -3.27 -5.67 32.39
C THR A 852 -4.38 -4.68 32.77
N CYS A 853 -5.33 -5.07 33.62
CA CYS A 853 -6.41 -4.18 34.09
C CYS A 853 -6.43 -3.96 35.61
N LEU A 854 -5.46 -4.54 36.35
CA LEU A 854 -5.22 -4.41 37.79
C LEU A 854 -6.37 -4.79 38.73
N MET A 855 -7.50 -5.28 38.22
CA MET A 855 -8.62 -5.79 39.02
C MET A 855 -8.22 -7.04 39.81
N THR A 856 -8.50 -7.03 41.11
CA THR A 856 -7.93 -7.97 42.11
C THR A 856 -8.65 -9.32 42.20
N THR A 857 -9.87 -9.42 41.66
CA THR A 857 -10.76 -10.58 41.86
C THR A 857 -11.45 -10.98 40.56
N MET A 858 -11.04 -12.10 39.96
CA MET A 858 -11.79 -12.75 38.88
C MET A 858 -11.81 -14.27 39.08
N LYS A 859 -12.96 -14.88 38.78
CA LYS A 859 -13.05 -16.29 38.40
C LYS A 859 -13.01 -16.30 36.87
N GLY A 860 -12.11 -17.07 36.26
CA GLY A 860 -11.94 -17.05 34.79
C GLY A 860 -12.99 -17.91 34.09
N LYS A 861 -13.67 -17.35 33.07
CA LYS A 861 -14.74 -17.99 32.29
C LYS A 861 -14.41 -19.37 31.73
N GLU A 862 -13.22 -19.56 31.17
CA GLU A 862 -12.82 -20.81 30.50
C GLU A 862 -11.36 -21.15 30.80
N ILE A 863 -11.08 -22.45 30.99
CA ILE A 863 -9.73 -23.02 31.06
C ILE A 863 -9.60 -24.10 29.99
N GLY A 864 -8.63 -23.95 29.08
CA GLY A 864 -8.46 -24.87 27.95
C GLY A 864 -7.00 -25.11 27.57
N LYS A 865 -6.72 -26.28 26.96
CA LYS A 865 -5.42 -26.54 26.32
C LYS A 865 -5.32 -25.70 25.04
N GLY A 866 -4.20 -25.02 24.85
CA GLY A 866 -4.19 -23.72 24.16
C GLY A 866 -4.66 -23.67 22.71
N LYS A 867 -5.75 -22.91 22.44
CA LYS A 867 -6.09 -22.34 21.11
C LYS A 867 -7.15 -21.21 21.12
N GLY A 868 -7.21 -20.40 22.18
CA GLY A 868 -8.12 -19.24 22.25
C GLY A 868 -7.88 -18.19 21.16
N LYS A 869 -8.94 -17.72 20.49
CA LYS A 869 -8.87 -16.70 19.42
C LYS A 869 -8.91 -15.27 19.99
N GLY A 870 -7.84 -14.88 20.69
CA GLY A 870 -7.71 -13.54 21.30
C GLY A 870 -6.36 -12.86 21.04
N LYS A 871 -6.20 -11.61 21.48
CA LYS A 871 -4.88 -10.96 21.57
C LYS A 871 -4.08 -11.70 22.65
N LYS A 872 -2.98 -12.34 22.24
CA LYS A 872 -2.06 -13.00 23.18
C LYS A 872 -1.27 -11.96 23.97
N SER A 873 -1.19 -12.15 25.28
CA SER A 873 -0.10 -11.65 26.12
C SER A 873 0.75 -12.83 26.57
N ASN A 874 2.05 -12.79 26.31
CA ASN A 874 2.99 -13.69 26.97
C ASN A 874 3.35 -13.07 28.33
N ILE A 875 2.99 -13.76 29.42
CA ILE A 875 3.50 -13.57 30.78
C ILE A 875 3.82 -14.97 31.30
#